data_AF-A0A7V2V307-F1
#
_entry.id   AF-A0A7V2V307-F1
#
_cell.length_a   1.000
_cell.length_b   1.000
_cell.length_c   1.000
_cell.angle_alpha   90.00
_cell.angle_beta   90.00
_cell.angle_gamma   90.00
#
_symmetry.space_group_name_H-M   'P 1'
#
loop_
_entity.id
_entity.type
_entity.pdbx_description
1 polymer ?
#
loop_
_entity_poly.entity_id
_entity_poly.type
_entity_poly.pdbx_seq_one_letter_code
_entity_poly.pdbx_strand_id
1 'polypeptide(L)'
;MHAAPILLALVAAAPPPGDTALLLHWSFDEGSGPIVKDGSGNGLDGASGASWIKAGDGSAALFTGEPASVVKAILPPEKRIGRSSWTFMAWVNPVRLAIDAKQNQRRLFSCGTYPDAYLAIDLSGAGAVQWYFCHKDGGGKVVDAGGATPPRLRAGEWMHVAVAVDRGKGLTTAYVNGRAEAQSAFPAGFEGDFSRSGDLTVGGGWQHYHGAADEISIHRRALDPSEVKEAFRRRMDVYGVSPAVRAEDRKERLLESLQAASAAWASGGPSKARALYAAIAGAQDAPPLLRSYAHLRVAQSHAAEGNASAARAEYEKIRAAADYPPLHRWEAEDVIREIDRVARGLPARDPAASRVQVPRVASYAAELWVAPDGKDANPGTAQEPFATPVRARDAVRDLKAKGLAGPVAVRFKPGVYAIRETLVLTAADSGTEQAPIVYRADTKGTAVFCGGVRIGGFAPVTDPGVLARLPAESRGKVVQCDLRAQGVTDFGELRDRGFGVANDTIPTLELYADGVPLTPARWPNEGFVKIARLVEPGSRSPKKPSVFEYLDDRHARWTQAKDAQLFGYFHWLWADGTVRVASIDPATKRLTTVEPYAYGGQGMHNGQGIKYYAFNLLEEIDRPGEWYLDRSTGLLYLYPPADPARTVFEIPVLAAPMIRMEGVSHVRLEGLALDLGRHDAVVLKGCTRCLLAACTIRRFAGGGVNIDGGTGDGVLGCDLSLLGRNGTWVRGGDRKTLTPGGHFVENCHIHDFSRIDRTYTPAVWSDGVATRIAHNLIHHNPCHAIRLEGNDHLVEFNDLHSVVRESDDQGAMENFANPTYRGVVFRYNRFRNVGNGGDGVHGQAAIRFDDAISGMLVYGNIFHRSANGNFGAVQINSGRENLMENNVFADCKQGVSGGWNAGNNVWKTFEAGTNPAFFMSDLYLSRYPDLAALKEKPGVNFIRRNLFWNCGPVATGNRAHLELFENAEYAAGEDPGFAGAAKGDFALTPGAPALARIGFRPIPVDEIGLYDDAYRATWPVASKIEDVPDWRSQAAPRRR
;
A
#
# COMPACT_ATOMS: atom_id res chain seq x y z
N MET A 1 -28.62 -5.12 -47.81
CA MET A 1 -28.83 -6.54 -48.19
C MET A 1 -28.59 -7.39 -46.97
N HIS A 2 -29.63 -8.04 -46.46
CA HIS A 2 -29.58 -8.88 -45.26
C HIS A 2 -28.94 -10.23 -45.62
N ALA A 3 -27.84 -10.58 -44.96
CA ALA A 3 -27.29 -11.92 -45.00
C ALA A 3 -27.65 -12.63 -43.69
N ALA A 4 -28.60 -13.57 -43.80
CA ALA A 4 -28.95 -14.50 -42.73
C ALA A 4 -27.81 -15.53 -42.55
N PRO A 5 -27.47 -15.92 -41.32
CA PRO A 5 -26.63 -17.10 -41.11
C PRO A 5 -27.48 -18.36 -41.24
N ILE A 6 -27.00 -19.29 -42.06
CA ILE A 6 -27.56 -20.61 -42.30
C ILE A 6 -27.57 -21.39 -40.98
N LEU A 7 -28.77 -21.74 -40.52
CA LEU A 7 -28.99 -22.64 -39.39
C LEU A 7 -28.70 -24.07 -39.84
N LEU A 8 -27.53 -24.60 -39.51
CA LEU A 8 -27.25 -26.02 -39.68
C LEU A 8 -27.92 -26.76 -38.51
N ALA A 9 -29.00 -27.48 -38.79
CA ALA A 9 -29.60 -28.41 -37.84
C ALA A 9 -28.59 -29.55 -37.57
N LEU A 10 -27.95 -29.54 -36.39
CA LEU A 10 -27.24 -30.70 -35.88
C LEU A 10 -28.27 -31.69 -35.34
N VAL A 11 -28.54 -32.71 -36.15
CA VAL A 11 -29.15 -33.96 -35.68
C VAL A 11 -28.22 -34.59 -34.65
N ALA A 12 -28.77 -35.03 -33.53
CA ALA A 12 -28.07 -35.76 -32.47
C ALA A 12 -27.31 -36.97 -33.06
N ALA A 13 -26.00 -36.82 -33.23
CA ALA A 13 -25.13 -37.95 -33.50
C ALA A 13 -24.79 -38.62 -32.16
N ALA A 14 -25.14 -39.90 -32.03
CA ALA A 14 -24.64 -40.76 -30.97
C ALA A 14 -23.11 -40.69 -30.90
N PRO A 15 -22.50 -40.81 -29.70
CA PRO A 15 -21.05 -40.83 -29.57
C PRO A 15 -20.44 -41.91 -30.49
N PRO A 16 -19.25 -41.67 -31.07
CA PRO A 16 -18.62 -42.63 -31.97
C PRO A 16 -18.45 -43.99 -31.28
N PRO A 17 -18.74 -45.12 -31.97
CA PRO A 17 -18.61 -46.43 -31.37
C PRO A 17 -17.13 -46.72 -31.10
N GLY A 18 -16.74 -46.75 -29.82
CA GLY A 18 -15.38 -47.11 -29.41
C GLY A 18 -14.80 -46.40 -28.19
N ASP A 19 -15.48 -45.44 -27.56
CA ASP A 19 -14.99 -44.90 -26.28
C ASP A 19 -15.25 -45.90 -25.15
N THR A 20 -14.28 -46.78 -24.89
CA THR A 20 -14.36 -47.78 -23.82
C THR A 20 -14.44 -47.17 -22.41
N ALA A 21 -14.27 -45.84 -22.30
CA ALA A 21 -14.34 -45.09 -21.06
C ALA A 21 -15.74 -44.60 -20.68
N LEU A 22 -16.68 -44.38 -21.61
CA LEU A 22 -18.09 -44.11 -21.27
C LEU A 22 -18.77 -45.44 -20.91
N LEU A 23 -19.24 -45.54 -19.67
CA LEU A 23 -19.84 -46.76 -19.15
C LEU A 23 -21.35 -46.77 -19.29
N LEU A 24 -22.01 -45.69 -18.91
CA LEU A 24 -23.47 -45.59 -18.86
C LEU A 24 -23.87 -44.21 -19.37
N HIS A 25 -24.94 -44.16 -20.16
CA HIS A 25 -25.58 -42.89 -20.51
C HIS A 25 -27.10 -43.07 -20.58
N TRP A 26 -27.83 -42.38 -19.70
CA TRP A 26 -29.29 -42.35 -19.68
C TRP A 26 -29.77 -40.93 -19.98
N SER A 27 -30.32 -40.72 -21.18
CA SER A 27 -30.86 -39.43 -21.62
C SER A 27 -32.33 -39.21 -21.27
N PHE A 28 -33.03 -40.24 -20.79
CA PHE A 28 -34.44 -40.15 -20.40
C PHE A 28 -35.40 -39.60 -21.47
N ASP A 29 -35.06 -39.70 -22.75
CA ASP A 29 -35.86 -39.20 -23.88
C ASP A 29 -36.97 -40.16 -24.34
N GLU A 30 -37.17 -41.30 -23.67
CA GLU A 30 -38.23 -42.25 -24.03
C GLU A 30 -39.64 -41.68 -23.83
N GLY A 31 -39.79 -40.70 -22.94
CA GLY A 31 -41.03 -39.99 -22.63
C GLY A 31 -42.12 -40.82 -21.96
N SER A 32 -42.00 -42.14 -21.93
CA SER A 32 -42.95 -43.07 -21.31
C SER A 32 -42.37 -44.48 -21.16
N GLY A 33 -43.03 -45.30 -20.35
CA GLY A 33 -42.71 -46.72 -20.20
C GLY A 33 -41.79 -47.03 -19.00
N PRO A 34 -41.55 -48.33 -18.73
CA PRO A 34 -40.84 -48.78 -17.54
C PRO A 34 -39.33 -48.98 -17.76
N ILE A 35 -38.78 -48.62 -18.92
CA ILE A 35 -37.38 -48.87 -19.30
C ILE A 35 -36.72 -47.56 -19.72
N VAL A 36 -35.54 -47.29 -19.18
CA VAL A 36 -34.60 -46.25 -19.62
C VAL A 36 -33.52 -46.93 -20.45
N LYS A 37 -33.32 -46.53 -21.69
CA LYS A 37 -32.35 -47.16 -22.58
C LYS A 37 -30.96 -46.58 -22.34
N ASP A 38 -29.96 -47.45 -22.43
CA ASP A 38 -28.56 -47.04 -22.39
C ASP A 38 -28.07 -46.53 -23.75
N GLY A 39 -27.75 -45.24 -23.82
CA GLY A 39 -27.18 -44.55 -24.97
C GLY A 39 -25.66 -44.74 -25.12
N SER A 40 -24.98 -45.37 -24.15
CA SER A 40 -23.52 -45.57 -24.22
C SER A 40 -23.08 -46.70 -25.16
N GLY A 41 -24.03 -47.53 -25.60
CA GLY A 41 -23.75 -48.72 -26.40
C GLY A 41 -23.29 -49.94 -25.58
N ASN A 42 -23.39 -49.88 -24.25
CA ASN A 42 -23.04 -51.00 -23.36
C ASN A 42 -24.23 -51.89 -22.98
N GLY A 43 -25.46 -51.52 -23.37
CA GLY A 43 -26.68 -52.30 -23.13
C GLY A 43 -27.13 -52.30 -21.66
N LEU A 44 -26.79 -51.26 -20.91
CA LEU A 44 -27.09 -51.11 -19.48
C LEU A 44 -28.45 -50.43 -19.23
N ASP A 45 -29.51 -50.99 -19.81
CA ASP A 45 -30.86 -50.45 -19.67
C ASP A 45 -31.32 -50.46 -18.19
N GLY A 46 -31.99 -49.39 -17.78
CA GLY A 46 -32.51 -49.21 -16.42
C GLY A 46 -34.01 -49.52 -16.33
N ALA A 47 -34.43 -50.21 -15.28
CA ALA A 47 -35.83 -50.33 -14.92
C ALA A 47 -36.27 -49.04 -14.19
N SER A 48 -37.21 -48.29 -14.78
CA SER A 48 -37.71 -47.02 -14.24
C SER A 48 -38.99 -47.21 -13.42
N GLY A 49 -38.96 -46.77 -12.17
CA GLY A 49 -40.15 -46.44 -11.38
C GLY A 49 -40.41 -44.92 -11.30
N ALA A 50 -39.58 -44.10 -11.94
CA ALA A 50 -39.76 -42.65 -12.00
C ALA A 50 -40.85 -42.28 -13.03
N SER A 51 -41.53 -41.17 -12.78
CA SER A 51 -42.47 -40.59 -13.77
C SER A 51 -41.69 -39.78 -14.82
N TRP A 52 -42.29 -39.51 -15.96
CA TRP A 52 -41.65 -38.76 -17.04
C TRP A 52 -42.22 -37.35 -17.10
N ILE A 53 -41.37 -36.35 -17.30
CA ILE A 53 -41.78 -34.96 -17.55
C ILE A 53 -41.14 -34.43 -18.81
N LYS A 54 -41.72 -33.39 -19.40
CA LYS A 54 -41.06 -32.65 -20.47
C LYS A 54 -39.89 -31.84 -19.89
N ALA A 55 -38.72 -31.95 -20.51
CA ALA A 55 -37.53 -31.18 -20.15
C ALA A 55 -36.78 -30.82 -21.43
N GLY A 56 -36.47 -29.53 -21.60
CA GLY A 56 -35.82 -29.06 -22.83
C GLY A 56 -36.58 -29.42 -24.10
N ASP A 57 -35.88 -30.04 -25.05
CA ASP A 57 -36.38 -30.57 -26.32
C ASP A 57 -36.84 -32.04 -26.24
N GLY A 58 -36.60 -32.71 -25.11
CA GLY A 58 -36.95 -34.11 -24.86
C GLY A 58 -37.77 -34.32 -23.59
N SER A 59 -37.43 -35.37 -22.84
CA SER A 59 -38.05 -35.70 -21.56
C SER A 59 -37.01 -36.00 -20.48
N ALA A 60 -37.41 -35.90 -19.21
CA ALA A 60 -36.59 -36.22 -18.06
C ALA A 60 -37.33 -37.13 -17.08
N ALA A 61 -36.59 -37.84 -16.23
CA ALA A 61 -37.18 -38.58 -15.12
C ALA A 61 -37.50 -37.66 -13.94
N LEU A 62 -38.75 -37.66 -13.48
CA LEU A 62 -39.22 -37.02 -12.27
C LEU A 62 -39.23 -38.03 -11.12
N PHE A 63 -38.39 -37.76 -10.12
CA PHE A 63 -38.28 -38.49 -8.88
C PHE A 63 -39.13 -37.82 -7.80
N THR A 64 -40.07 -38.53 -7.20
CA THR A 64 -41.04 -37.96 -6.24
C THR A 64 -40.55 -37.93 -4.79
N GLY A 65 -39.36 -38.46 -4.52
CA GLY A 65 -38.85 -38.68 -3.16
C GLY A 65 -39.41 -39.93 -2.47
N GLU A 66 -40.20 -40.73 -3.18
CA GLU A 66 -40.74 -42.01 -2.69
C GLU A 66 -39.86 -43.21 -3.07
N PRO A 67 -39.81 -44.29 -2.26
CA PRO A 67 -38.95 -45.45 -2.51
C PRO A 67 -39.19 -46.19 -3.83
N ALA A 68 -40.40 -46.10 -4.38
CA ALA A 68 -40.76 -46.70 -5.66
C ALA A 68 -40.30 -45.85 -6.86
N SER A 69 -40.06 -44.56 -6.66
CA SER A 69 -39.71 -43.60 -7.70
C SER A 69 -38.20 -43.58 -7.92
N VAL A 70 -37.64 -44.64 -8.50
CA VAL A 70 -36.19 -44.84 -8.68
C VAL A 70 -35.92 -45.56 -10.00
N VAL A 71 -34.73 -45.36 -10.58
CA VAL A 71 -34.26 -46.11 -11.75
C VAL A 71 -33.16 -47.06 -11.29
N LYS A 72 -33.28 -48.35 -11.65
CA LYS A 72 -32.37 -49.40 -11.20
C LYS A 72 -31.74 -50.15 -12.37
N ALA A 73 -30.46 -50.44 -12.28
CA ALA A 73 -29.78 -51.37 -13.17
C ALA A 73 -28.82 -52.27 -12.37
N ILE A 74 -28.53 -53.45 -12.92
CA ILE A 74 -27.51 -54.36 -12.37
C ILE A 74 -26.38 -54.45 -13.38
N LEU A 75 -25.24 -53.86 -13.05
CA LEU A 75 -24.05 -53.87 -13.88
C LEU A 75 -23.42 -55.27 -13.92
N PRO A 76 -23.23 -55.88 -15.11
CA PRO A 76 -22.52 -57.14 -15.23
C PRO A 76 -21.04 -56.95 -14.88
N PRO A 77 -20.34 -57.99 -14.37
CA PRO A 77 -18.99 -57.86 -13.80
C PRO A 77 -17.98 -57.07 -14.65
N GLU A 78 -17.97 -57.28 -15.96
CA GLU A 78 -17.08 -56.65 -16.93
C GLU A 78 -17.42 -55.17 -17.26
N LYS A 79 -18.62 -54.73 -16.87
CA LYS A 79 -19.13 -53.35 -17.00
C LYS A 79 -19.27 -52.66 -15.65
N ARG A 80 -18.66 -53.17 -14.57
CA ARG A 80 -18.60 -52.44 -13.28
C ARG A 80 -17.47 -51.41 -13.29
N ILE A 81 -17.56 -50.43 -12.38
CA ILE A 81 -16.60 -49.31 -12.27
C ILE A 81 -15.20 -49.82 -11.86
N GLY A 82 -15.15 -50.82 -10.97
CA GLY A 82 -13.89 -51.46 -10.56
C GLY A 82 -12.97 -50.55 -9.75
N ARG A 83 -11.66 -50.65 -9.99
CA ARG A 83 -10.60 -49.90 -9.27
C ARG A 83 -10.11 -48.64 -9.99
N SER A 84 -10.69 -48.32 -11.14
CA SER A 84 -10.26 -47.20 -11.97
C SER A 84 -10.73 -45.86 -11.42
N SER A 85 -10.14 -44.78 -11.92
CA SER A 85 -10.72 -43.43 -11.85
C SER A 85 -12.12 -43.43 -12.48
N TRP A 86 -13.00 -42.53 -12.04
CA TRP A 86 -14.37 -42.48 -12.55
C TRP A 86 -14.96 -41.07 -12.51
N THR A 87 -16.01 -40.85 -13.29
CA THR A 87 -16.78 -39.61 -13.28
C THR A 87 -18.27 -39.94 -13.31
N PHE A 88 -19.05 -39.28 -12.45
CA PHE A 88 -20.50 -39.20 -12.58
C PHE A 88 -20.90 -37.81 -13.04
N MET A 89 -21.89 -37.72 -13.92
CA MET A 89 -22.52 -36.47 -14.34
C MET A 89 -24.04 -36.62 -14.41
N ALA A 90 -24.75 -35.52 -14.17
CA ALA A 90 -26.19 -35.43 -14.34
C ALA A 90 -26.64 -33.98 -14.56
N TRP A 91 -27.73 -33.80 -15.30
CA TRP A 91 -28.58 -32.63 -15.17
C TRP A 91 -29.64 -32.89 -14.12
N VAL A 92 -29.84 -31.94 -13.20
CA VAL A 92 -30.79 -32.06 -12.10
C VAL A 92 -31.63 -30.80 -11.95
N ASN A 93 -32.91 -30.96 -11.62
CA ASN A 93 -33.81 -29.90 -11.22
C ASN A 93 -34.49 -30.32 -9.91
N PRO A 94 -33.84 -30.06 -8.76
CA PRO A 94 -34.39 -30.43 -7.45
C PRO A 94 -35.72 -29.70 -7.22
N VAL A 95 -36.79 -30.43 -6.91
CA VAL A 95 -38.06 -29.82 -6.47
C VAL A 95 -37.99 -29.52 -4.97
N ARG A 96 -37.37 -30.42 -4.21
CA ARG A 96 -37.18 -30.26 -2.76
C ARG A 96 -35.83 -30.82 -2.35
N LEU A 97 -34.94 -29.94 -1.87
CA LEU A 97 -33.64 -30.33 -1.34
C LEU A 97 -33.74 -30.82 0.11
N ALA A 98 -34.41 -30.03 0.97
CA ALA A 98 -34.51 -30.37 2.38
C ALA A 98 -35.34 -31.64 2.66
N ILE A 99 -34.93 -32.39 3.67
CA ILE A 99 -35.66 -33.53 4.22
C ILE A 99 -35.61 -33.46 5.74
N ASP A 100 -36.71 -33.84 6.40
CA ASP A 100 -36.77 -33.98 7.84
C ASP A 100 -36.11 -35.30 8.26
N ALA A 101 -34.78 -35.30 8.27
CA ALA A 101 -33.97 -36.42 8.70
C ALA A 101 -32.69 -35.92 9.37
N LYS A 102 -32.12 -36.74 10.26
CA LYS A 102 -30.87 -36.44 10.98
C LYS A 102 -29.73 -36.05 10.03
N GLN A 103 -29.65 -36.74 8.88
CA GLN A 103 -28.82 -36.33 7.76
C GLN A 103 -29.73 -35.66 6.74
N ASN A 104 -29.67 -34.34 6.66
CA ASN A 104 -30.50 -33.54 5.74
C ASN A 104 -29.87 -33.55 4.33
N GLN A 105 -29.93 -34.71 3.68
CA GLN A 105 -29.44 -34.92 2.32
C GLN A 105 -30.34 -35.89 1.57
N ARG A 106 -30.26 -35.86 0.23
CA ARG A 106 -31.06 -36.70 -0.64
C ARG A 106 -30.19 -37.43 -1.64
N ARG A 107 -30.36 -38.75 -1.77
CA ARG A 107 -29.54 -39.58 -2.65
C ARG A 107 -29.97 -39.47 -4.09
N LEU A 108 -29.11 -38.85 -4.91
CA LEU A 108 -29.30 -38.76 -6.36
C LEU A 108 -28.84 -40.04 -7.04
N PHE A 109 -27.66 -40.53 -6.68
CA PHE A 109 -27.02 -41.69 -7.31
C PHE A 109 -26.36 -42.58 -6.27
N SER A 110 -26.41 -43.89 -6.49
CA SER A 110 -25.49 -44.80 -5.85
C SER A 110 -25.17 -46.05 -6.65
N CYS A 111 -23.99 -46.61 -6.40
CA CYS A 111 -23.51 -47.84 -7.00
C CYS A 111 -22.80 -48.73 -5.97
N GLY A 112 -23.07 -50.03 -6.00
CA GLY A 112 -22.47 -51.04 -5.13
C GLY A 112 -23.25 -51.30 -3.83
N THR A 113 -22.63 -52.02 -2.91
CA THR A 113 -23.25 -52.48 -1.65
C THR A 113 -22.55 -51.86 -0.45
N TYR A 114 -23.30 -51.14 0.38
CA TYR A 114 -22.77 -50.53 1.59
C TYR A 114 -22.63 -51.55 2.74
N PRO A 115 -21.54 -51.53 3.54
CA PRO A 115 -20.32 -50.73 3.37
C PRO A 115 -19.18 -51.49 2.65
N ASP A 116 -19.50 -52.57 1.94
CA ASP A 116 -18.50 -53.48 1.36
C ASP A 116 -17.71 -52.85 0.21
N ALA A 117 -18.41 -52.15 -0.70
CA ALA A 117 -17.85 -51.27 -1.73
C ALA A 117 -19.01 -50.41 -2.29
N TYR A 118 -19.03 -49.12 -1.95
CA TYR A 118 -20.17 -48.25 -2.21
C TYR A 118 -19.75 -46.88 -2.73
N LEU A 119 -20.52 -46.35 -3.67
CA LEU A 119 -20.42 -44.99 -4.21
C LEU A 119 -21.78 -44.32 -4.03
N ALA A 120 -21.80 -43.08 -3.59
CA ALA A 120 -23.00 -42.26 -3.53
C ALA A 120 -22.72 -40.80 -3.88
N ILE A 121 -23.71 -40.19 -4.54
CA ILE A 121 -23.79 -38.75 -4.72
C ILE A 121 -25.13 -38.31 -4.14
N ASP A 122 -25.01 -37.45 -3.14
CA ASP A 122 -26.12 -36.92 -2.36
C ASP A 122 -26.21 -35.40 -2.57
N LEU A 123 -27.40 -34.84 -2.45
CA LEU A 123 -27.64 -33.40 -2.49
C LEU A 123 -28.13 -32.95 -1.11
N SER A 124 -27.39 -32.07 -0.45
CA SER A 124 -27.77 -31.61 0.89
C SER A 124 -29.00 -30.69 0.85
N GLY A 125 -29.69 -30.56 1.98
CA GLY A 125 -30.83 -29.65 2.13
C GLY A 125 -30.50 -28.17 1.91
N ALA A 126 -29.23 -27.79 2.04
CA ALA A 126 -28.74 -26.45 1.74
C ALA A 126 -28.35 -26.26 0.25
N GLY A 127 -28.32 -27.33 -0.55
CA GLY A 127 -27.96 -27.26 -1.98
C GLY A 127 -26.49 -27.51 -2.30
N ALA A 128 -25.72 -28.14 -1.42
CA ALA A 128 -24.39 -28.66 -1.76
C ALA A 128 -24.47 -30.03 -2.45
N VAL A 129 -23.61 -30.27 -3.44
CA VAL A 129 -23.35 -31.60 -4.01
C VAL A 129 -22.36 -32.31 -3.10
N GLN A 130 -22.72 -33.52 -2.66
CA GLN A 130 -21.93 -34.34 -1.77
C GLN A 130 -21.54 -35.63 -2.48
N TRP A 131 -20.32 -36.09 -2.25
CA TRP A 131 -19.86 -37.40 -2.68
C TRP A 131 -19.43 -38.20 -1.47
N TYR A 132 -19.72 -39.49 -1.51
CA TYR A 132 -19.30 -40.44 -0.49
C TYR A 132 -18.94 -41.75 -1.16
N PHE A 133 -17.83 -42.33 -0.75
CA PHE A 133 -17.48 -43.67 -1.16
C PHE A 133 -16.76 -44.42 -0.04
N CYS A 134 -16.99 -45.73 0.04
CA CYS A 134 -16.40 -46.58 1.05
C CYS A 134 -16.13 -48.00 0.57
N HIS A 135 -15.27 -48.72 1.28
CA HIS A 135 -15.11 -50.17 1.16
C HIS A 135 -14.72 -50.78 2.51
N LYS A 136 -14.86 -52.11 2.64
CA LYS A 136 -14.20 -52.86 3.72
C LYS A 136 -12.80 -53.28 3.30
N ASP A 137 -11.80 -53.01 4.14
CA ASP A 137 -10.43 -53.50 3.96
C ASP A 137 -10.28 -55.00 4.27
N GLY A 138 -9.08 -55.55 4.11
CA GLY A 138 -8.79 -56.96 4.39
C GLY A 138 -9.01 -57.39 5.85
N GLY A 139 -9.12 -56.43 6.79
CA GLY A 139 -9.44 -56.65 8.19
C GLY A 139 -10.93 -56.41 8.52
N GLY A 140 -11.77 -56.10 7.54
CA GLY A 140 -13.20 -55.84 7.71
C GLY A 140 -13.53 -54.42 8.21
N LYS A 141 -12.55 -53.53 8.34
CA LYS A 141 -12.76 -52.12 8.73
C LYS A 141 -13.29 -51.34 7.53
N VAL A 142 -14.29 -50.48 7.77
CA VAL A 142 -14.80 -49.54 6.75
C VAL A 142 -13.79 -48.42 6.57
N VAL A 143 -13.32 -48.26 5.33
CA VAL A 143 -12.51 -47.14 4.87
C VAL A 143 -13.40 -46.30 3.95
N ASP A 144 -13.63 -45.05 4.33
CA ASP A 144 -14.49 -44.13 3.60
C ASP A 144 -13.82 -42.78 3.34
N ALA A 145 -14.31 -42.10 2.31
CA ALA A 145 -13.99 -40.71 2.05
C ALA A 145 -15.16 -40.03 1.34
N GLY A 146 -15.20 -38.71 1.50
CA GLY A 146 -16.26 -37.89 0.93
C GLY A 146 -15.96 -36.42 1.09
N GLY A 147 -16.87 -35.60 0.60
CA GLY A 147 -16.80 -34.16 0.69
C GLY A 147 -18.06 -33.51 0.16
N ALA A 148 -18.07 -32.18 0.17
CA ALA A 148 -19.20 -31.38 -0.28
C ALA A 148 -18.71 -30.12 -0.99
N THR A 149 -19.48 -29.64 -1.96
CA THR A 149 -19.34 -28.29 -2.49
C THR A 149 -19.89 -27.25 -1.50
N PRO A 150 -19.60 -25.96 -1.67
CA PRO A 150 -20.48 -24.91 -1.18
C PRO A 150 -21.92 -25.09 -1.70
N PRO A 151 -22.94 -24.58 -0.99
CA PRO A 151 -24.33 -24.68 -1.43
C PRO A 151 -24.57 -23.84 -2.69
N ARG A 152 -24.67 -24.50 -3.85
CA ARG A 152 -24.88 -23.87 -5.17
C ARG A 152 -26.22 -24.22 -5.80
N LEU A 153 -26.77 -25.37 -5.45
CA LEU A 153 -28.00 -25.87 -6.03
C LEU A 153 -29.22 -25.12 -5.50
N ARG A 154 -30.15 -24.79 -6.41
CA ARG A 154 -31.42 -24.13 -6.12
C ARG A 154 -32.57 -25.04 -6.51
N ALA A 155 -33.63 -25.04 -5.70
CA ALA A 155 -34.84 -25.77 -6.04
C ALA A 155 -35.56 -25.09 -7.21
N GLY A 156 -36.07 -25.87 -8.16
CA GLY A 156 -36.79 -25.41 -9.34
C GLY A 156 -35.91 -24.97 -10.53
N GLU A 157 -34.59 -25.05 -10.41
CA GLU A 157 -33.65 -24.68 -11.48
C GLU A 157 -32.93 -25.92 -12.01
N TRP A 158 -32.81 -26.03 -13.35
CA TRP A 158 -31.94 -27.03 -13.96
C TRP A 158 -30.48 -26.65 -13.79
N MET A 159 -29.68 -27.59 -13.31
CA MET A 159 -28.25 -27.42 -13.08
C MET A 159 -27.50 -28.70 -13.42
N HIS A 160 -26.27 -28.53 -13.89
CA HIS A 160 -25.39 -29.66 -14.18
C HIS A 160 -24.53 -29.96 -12.96
N VAL A 161 -24.44 -31.23 -12.56
CA VAL A 161 -23.60 -31.69 -11.45
C VAL A 161 -22.63 -32.74 -11.95
N ALA A 162 -21.39 -32.71 -11.47
CA ALA A 162 -20.42 -33.77 -11.75
C ALA A 162 -19.51 -34.03 -10.56
N VAL A 163 -19.04 -35.28 -10.44
CA VAL A 163 -17.99 -35.67 -9.49
C VAL A 163 -16.98 -36.53 -10.25
N ALA A 164 -15.74 -36.07 -10.36
CA ALA A 164 -14.64 -36.78 -10.99
C ALA A 164 -13.63 -37.22 -9.92
N VAL A 165 -13.34 -38.52 -9.86
CA VAL A 165 -12.33 -39.12 -8.99
C VAL A 165 -11.15 -39.57 -9.84
N ASP A 166 -10.03 -38.86 -9.71
CA ASP A 166 -8.75 -39.21 -10.30
C ASP A 166 -7.88 -39.91 -9.24
N ARG A 167 -7.89 -41.24 -9.27
CA ARG A 167 -7.09 -42.05 -8.34
C ARG A 167 -5.59 -41.94 -8.62
N GLY A 168 -5.20 -41.68 -9.87
CA GLY A 168 -3.80 -41.52 -10.27
C GLY A 168 -3.18 -40.23 -9.73
N LYS A 169 -3.97 -39.15 -9.67
CA LYS A 169 -3.58 -37.88 -9.02
C LYS A 169 -3.92 -37.80 -7.54
N GLY A 170 -4.61 -38.80 -6.98
CA GLY A 170 -5.08 -38.78 -5.60
C GLY A 170 -6.06 -37.63 -5.34
N LEU A 171 -6.99 -37.35 -6.26
CA LEU A 171 -7.85 -36.17 -6.22
C LEU A 171 -9.31 -36.50 -6.52
N THR A 172 -10.24 -35.87 -5.79
CA THR A 172 -11.66 -35.79 -6.16
C THR A 172 -12.03 -34.34 -6.43
N THR A 173 -12.71 -34.09 -7.56
CA THR A 173 -13.20 -32.77 -7.95
C THR A 173 -14.70 -32.82 -8.19
N ALA A 174 -15.44 -31.93 -7.54
CA ALA A 174 -16.87 -31.78 -7.75
C ALA A 174 -17.17 -30.48 -8.51
N TYR A 175 -18.14 -30.57 -9.42
CA TYR A 175 -18.51 -29.50 -10.33
C TYR A 175 -20.00 -29.17 -10.25
N VAL A 176 -20.32 -27.88 -10.39
CA VAL A 176 -21.68 -27.38 -10.60
C VAL A 176 -21.67 -26.46 -11.81
N ASN A 177 -22.59 -26.65 -12.75
CA ASN A 177 -22.69 -25.90 -14.00
C ASN A 177 -21.36 -25.82 -14.77
N GLY A 178 -20.62 -26.94 -14.80
CA GLY A 178 -19.34 -27.06 -15.50
C GLY A 178 -18.14 -26.43 -14.78
N ARG A 179 -18.35 -25.80 -13.61
CA ARG A 179 -17.30 -25.14 -12.82
C ARG A 179 -16.87 -26.02 -11.66
N ALA A 180 -15.57 -26.13 -11.41
CA ALA A 180 -15.04 -26.86 -10.26
C ALA A 180 -15.32 -26.06 -8.97
N GLU A 181 -16.17 -26.60 -8.09
CA GLU A 181 -16.63 -25.93 -6.86
C GLU A 181 -15.95 -26.46 -5.60
N ALA A 182 -15.41 -27.68 -5.63
CA ALA A 182 -14.65 -28.25 -4.53
C ALA A 182 -13.64 -29.31 -4.99
N GLN A 183 -12.53 -29.40 -4.28
CA GLN A 183 -11.51 -30.43 -4.44
C GLN A 183 -11.14 -31.03 -3.08
N SER A 184 -10.99 -32.34 -3.01
CA SER A 184 -10.51 -33.05 -1.82
C SER A 184 -9.46 -34.08 -2.22
N ALA A 185 -8.48 -34.32 -1.33
CA ALA A 185 -7.55 -35.43 -1.50
C ALA A 185 -8.33 -36.76 -1.53
N PHE A 186 -8.04 -37.59 -2.50
CA PHE A 186 -8.48 -38.98 -2.52
C PHE A 186 -7.50 -39.81 -1.65
N PRO A 187 -7.98 -40.68 -0.75
CA PRO A 187 -7.09 -41.36 0.19
C PRO A 187 -6.00 -42.19 -0.50
N ALA A 188 -4.74 -42.01 -0.08
CA ALA A 188 -3.62 -42.80 -0.57
C ALA A 188 -3.81 -44.28 -0.19
N GLY A 189 -3.64 -45.19 -1.14
CA GLY A 189 -3.81 -46.63 -0.90
C GLY A 189 -5.27 -47.07 -0.72
N PHE A 190 -6.26 -46.26 -1.13
CA PHE A 190 -7.66 -46.69 -1.13
C PHE A 190 -7.85 -47.91 -2.05
N GLU A 191 -8.04 -49.10 -1.46
CA GLU A 191 -8.14 -50.37 -2.19
C GLU A 191 -9.55 -50.65 -2.73
N GLY A 192 -10.50 -49.75 -2.50
CA GLY A 192 -11.90 -49.95 -2.82
C GLY A 192 -12.12 -50.36 -4.26
N ASP A 193 -12.74 -51.53 -4.40
CA ASP A 193 -13.01 -52.20 -5.66
C ASP A 193 -14.51 -52.24 -5.91
N PHE A 194 -14.99 -51.31 -6.74
CA PHE A 194 -16.40 -51.19 -7.08
C PHE A 194 -16.85 -52.22 -8.13
N SER A 195 -16.09 -53.30 -8.33
CA SER A 195 -16.55 -54.49 -9.08
C SER A 195 -17.29 -55.50 -8.20
N ARG A 196 -17.29 -55.34 -6.87
CA ARG A 196 -17.86 -56.31 -5.92
C ARG A 196 -19.39 -56.46 -6.02
N SER A 197 -20.09 -55.40 -6.37
CA SER A 197 -21.54 -55.42 -6.65
C SER A 197 -21.85 -54.59 -7.90
N GLY A 198 -22.89 -54.97 -8.61
CA GLY A 198 -23.37 -54.27 -9.80
C GLY A 198 -24.58 -53.38 -9.53
N ASP A 199 -25.07 -53.31 -8.29
CA ASP A 199 -26.31 -52.57 -7.98
C ASP A 199 -26.13 -51.08 -8.25
N LEU A 200 -26.91 -50.53 -9.18
CA LEU A 200 -26.89 -49.11 -9.52
C LEU A 200 -28.29 -48.53 -9.37
N THR A 201 -28.39 -47.40 -8.68
CA THR A 201 -29.65 -46.67 -8.50
C THR A 201 -29.49 -45.18 -8.77
N VAL A 202 -30.48 -44.61 -9.46
CA VAL A 202 -30.69 -43.18 -9.61
C VAL A 202 -32.05 -42.83 -9.00
N GLY A 203 -32.15 -41.72 -8.29
CA GLY A 203 -33.36 -41.34 -7.55
C GLY A 203 -33.39 -41.84 -6.11
N GLY A 204 -32.48 -42.76 -5.76
CA GLY A 204 -32.11 -43.12 -4.39
C GLY A 204 -32.34 -44.59 -4.01
N GLY A 205 -31.61 -45.04 -2.98
CA GLY A 205 -31.87 -46.29 -2.22
C GLY A 205 -31.91 -46.05 -0.71
N TRP A 206 -31.88 -44.76 -0.31
CA TRP A 206 -31.88 -44.22 1.05
C TRP A 206 -32.07 -42.70 0.93
N GLN A 207 -33.00 -42.09 1.67
CA GLN A 207 -33.35 -40.66 1.59
C GLN A 207 -33.53 -40.16 0.14
N HIS A 208 -34.54 -40.68 -0.56
CA HIS A 208 -34.73 -40.53 -2.02
C HIS A 208 -34.71 -39.08 -2.53
N TYR A 209 -34.16 -38.92 -3.74
CA TYR A 209 -34.14 -37.66 -4.47
C TYR A 209 -35.55 -37.21 -4.85
N HIS A 210 -35.81 -35.92 -4.71
CA HIS A 210 -37.08 -35.30 -5.05
C HIS A 210 -36.83 -34.16 -6.03
N GLY A 211 -37.00 -34.46 -7.31
CA GLY A 211 -36.72 -33.54 -8.41
C GLY A 211 -36.65 -34.27 -9.75
N ALA A 212 -36.47 -33.50 -10.82
CA ALA A 212 -36.18 -34.09 -12.12
C ALA A 212 -34.67 -34.36 -12.26
N ALA A 213 -34.30 -35.44 -12.93
CA ALA A 213 -32.93 -35.65 -13.39
C ALA A 213 -32.94 -36.13 -14.83
N ASP A 214 -31.87 -35.76 -15.53
CA ASP A 214 -31.71 -36.00 -16.95
C ASP A 214 -30.24 -36.17 -17.28
N GLU A 215 -29.93 -36.76 -18.44
CA GLU A 215 -28.58 -36.82 -19.00
C GLU A 215 -27.53 -37.35 -18.03
N ILE A 216 -27.85 -38.49 -17.42
CA ILE A 216 -26.99 -39.13 -16.43
C ILE A 216 -25.94 -39.96 -17.15
N SER A 217 -24.66 -39.70 -16.86
CA SER A 217 -23.56 -40.49 -17.39
C SER A 217 -22.56 -40.93 -16.34
N ILE A 218 -21.95 -42.08 -16.59
CA ILE A 218 -20.85 -42.62 -15.79
C ILE A 218 -19.69 -42.95 -16.72
N HIS A 219 -18.50 -42.48 -16.38
CA HIS A 219 -17.26 -42.77 -17.08
C HIS A 219 -16.32 -43.57 -16.19
N ARG A 220 -15.62 -44.57 -16.75
CA ARG A 220 -14.52 -45.33 -16.10
C ARG A 220 -13.17 -44.63 -16.19
N ARG A 221 -13.21 -43.29 -16.21
CA ARG A 221 -12.05 -42.40 -16.08
C ARG A 221 -12.49 -41.10 -15.40
N ALA A 222 -11.52 -40.38 -14.85
CA ALA A 222 -11.72 -38.99 -14.49
C ALA A 222 -11.79 -38.16 -15.77
N LEU A 223 -12.88 -37.41 -15.97
CA LEU A 223 -12.95 -36.38 -16.99
C LEU A 223 -12.14 -35.18 -16.53
N ASP A 224 -11.38 -34.58 -17.45
CA ASP A 224 -10.69 -33.33 -17.16
C ASP A 224 -11.69 -32.16 -17.13
N PRO A 225 -11.38 -31.04 -16.46
CA PRO A 225 -12.30 -29.91 -16.28
C PRO A 225 -12.90 -29.37 -17.59
N SER A 226 -12.15 -29.43 -18.70
CA SER A 226 -12.61 -28.96 -20.02
C SER A 226 -13.76 -29.81 -20.57
N GLU A 227 -13.74 -31.12 -20.36
CA GLU A 227 -14.75 -32.06 -20.85
C GLU A 227 -16.06 -31.89 -20.08
N VAL A 228 -15.98 -31.74 -18.74
CA VAL A 228 -17.15 -31.49 -17.88
C VAL A 228 -17.82 -30.17 -18.23
N LYS A 229 -17.01 -29.14 -18.49
CA LYS A 229 -17.48 -27.81 -18.90
C LYS A 229 -18.13 -27.85 -20.28
N GLU A 230 -17.56 -28.59 -21.23
CA GLU A 230 -18.16 -28.76 -22.56
C GLU A 230 -19.51 -29.48 -22.47
N ALA A 231 -19.62 -30.53 -21.67
CA ALA A 231 -20.87 -31.24 -21.46
C ALA A 231 -21.98 -30.35 -20.87
N PHE A 232 -21.63 -29.45 -19.93
CA PHE A 232 -22.54 -28.41 -19.47
C PHE A 232 -22.94 -27.45 -20.61
N ARG A 233 -21.96 -26.88 -21.33
CA ARG A 233 -22.18 -25.89 -22.39
C ARG A 233 -23.05 -26.43 -23.53
N ARG A 234 -22.95 -27.71 -23.87
CA ARG A 234 -23.76 -28.35 -24.93
C ARG A 234 -25.26 -28.31 -24.66
N ARG A 235 -25.69 -28.27 -23.39
CA ARG A 235 -27.11 -28.36 -23.01
C ARG A 235 -27.65 -27.22 -22.14
N MET A 236 -26.80 -26.27 -21.74
CA MET A 236 -27.25 -25.14 -20.93
C MET A 236 -28.38 -24.31 -21.58
N ASP A 237 -28.42 -24.25 -22.91
CA ASP A 237 -29.50 -23.61 -23.66
C ASP A 237 -30.81 -24.40 -23.58
N VAL A 238 -30.72 -25.72 -23.79
CA VAL A 238 -31.85 -26.66 -23.75
C VAL A 238 -32.55 -26.63 -22.40
N TYR A 239 -31.79 -26.67 -21.30
CA TYR A 239 -32.36 -26.68 -19.96
C TYR A 239 -32.72 -25.31 -19.40
N GLY A 240 -32.52 -24.24 -20.17
CA GLY A 240 -32.95 -22.90 -19.77
C GLY A 240 -32.28 -22.40 -18.49
N VAL A 241 -30.96 -22.63 -18.32
CA VAL A 241 -30.25 -22.22 -17.10
C VAL A 241 -30.41 -20.72 -16.84
N SER A 242 -30.38 -20.33 -15.56
CA SER A 242 -30.70 -18.96 -15.14
C SER A 242 -29.78 -17.91 -15.79
N PRO A 243 -30.26 -16.67 -15.98
CA PRO A 243 -29.46 -15.59 -16.57
C PRO A 243 -28.12 -15.36 -15.84
N ALA A 244 -28.09 -15.55 -14.52
CA ALA A 244 -26.86 -15.44 -13.73
C ALA A 244 -25.81 -16.49 -14.13
N VAL A 245 -26.21 -17.76 -14.28
CA VAL A 245 -25.32 -18.84 -14.73
C VAL A 245 -24.81 -18.58 -16.15
N ARG A 246 -25.67 -18.08 -17.04
CA ARG A 246 -25.27 -17.69 -18.41
C ARG A 246 -24.25 -16.56 -18.42
N ALA A 247 -24.44 -15.56 -17.57
CA ALA A 247 -23.52 -14.43 -17.43
C ALA A 247 -22.15 -14.89 -16.89
N GLU A 248 -22.14 -15.81 -15.92
CA GLU A 248 -20.91 -16.41 -15.38
C GLU A 248 -20.13 -17.21 -16.43
N ASP A 249 -20.79 -18.12 -17.15
CA ASP A 249 -20.14 -18.88 -18.24
C ASP A 249 -19.64 -17.97 -19.35
N ARG A 250 -20.41 -16.93 -19.72
CA ARG A 250 -19.97 -15.94 -20.71
C ARG A 250 -18.72 -15.19 -20.24
N LYS A 251 -18.69 -14.75 -18.98
CA LYS A 251 -17.50 -14.11 -18.40
C LYS A 251 -16.29 -15.04 -18.46
N GLU A 252 -16.47 -16.32 -18.14
CA GLU A 252 -15.40 -17.32 -18.21
C GLU A 252 -14.89 -17.52 -19.65
N ARG A 253 -15.79 -17.61 -20.65
CA ARG A 253 -15.40 -17.67 -22.08
C ARG A 253 -14.62 -16.43 -22.53
N LEU A 254 -14.98 -15.25 -22.06
CA LEU A 254 -14.26 -14.02 -22.39
C LEU A 254 -12.86 -14.01 -21.77
N LEU A 255 -12.69 -14.54 -20.56
CA LEU A 255 -11.37 -14.71 -19.93
C LEU A 255 -10.53 -15.76 -20.68
N GLU A 256 -11.11 -16.89 -21.09
CA GLU A 256 -10.47 -17.90 -21.95
C GLU A 256 -10.02 -17.27 -23.28
N SER A 257 -10.87 -16.42 -23.89
CA SER A 257 -10.55 -15.69 -25.12
C SER A 257 -9.43 -14.66 -24.93
N LEU A 258 -9.39 -14.01 -23.77
CA LEU A 258 -8.33 -13.06 -23.41
C LEU A 258 -6.97 -13.76 -23.30
N GLN A 259 -6.94 -14.93 -22.65
CA GLN A 259 -5.74 -15.77 -22.55
C GLN A 259 -5.27 -16.23 -23.92
N ALA A 260 -6.19 -16.67 -24.79
CA ALA A 260 -5.88 -17.04 -26.17
C ALA A 260 -5.31 -15.86 -26.98
N ALA A 261 -5.85 -14.65 -26.79
CA ALA A 261 -5.36 -13.44 -27.44
C ALA A 261 -3.93 -13.08 -26.97
N SER A 262 -3.65 -13.18 -25.67
CA SER A 262 -2.29 -12.97 -25.12
C SER A 262 -1.30 -14.01 -25.68
N ALA A 263 -1.67 -15.28 -25.70
CA ALA A 263 -0.85 -16.35 -26.29
C ALA A 263 -0.61 -16.16 -27.80
N ALA A 264 -1.61 -15.66 -28.52
CA ALA A 264 -1.48 -15.33 -29.94
C ALA A 264 -0.48 -14.17 -30.16
N TRP A 265 -0.43 -13.20 -29.25
CA TRP A 265 0.56 -12.12 -29.32
C TRP A 265 1.97 -12.67 -29.11
N ALA A 266 2.16 -13.46 -28.06
CA ALA A 266 3.46 -14.04 -27.72
C ALA A 266 4.01 -14.96 -28.82
N SER A 267 3.16 -15.74 -29.49
CA SER A 267 3.57 -16.73 -30.50
C SER A 267 3.56 -16.23 -31.95
N GLY A 268 2.79 -15.18 -32.26
CA GLY A 268 2.55 -14.74 -33.64
C GLY A 268 2.43 -13.22 -33.84
N GLY A 269 2.75 -12.43 -32.82
CA GLY A 269 2.85 -10.98 -32.90
C GLY A 269 1.53 -10.21 -32.75
N PRO A 270 1.61 -8.86 -32.70
CA PRO A 270 0.48 -7.98 -32.41
C PRO A 270 -0.71 -8.14 -33.37
N SER A 271 -0.47 -8.28 -34.67
CA SER A 271 -1.52 -8.49 -35.67
C SER A 271 -2.38 -9.73 -35.42
N LYS A 272 -1.78 -10.87 -35.03
CA LYS A 272 -2.51 -12.13 -34.79
C LYS A 272 -3.43 -12.03 -33.57
N ALA A 273 -2.97 -11.34 -32.54
CA ALA A 273 -3.75 -11.11 -31.32
C ALA A 273 -4.87 -10.08 -31.50
N ARG A 274 -4.66 -9.07 -32.36
CA ARG A 274 -5.57 -7.94 -32.56
C ARG A 274 -7.01 -8.38 -32.85
N ALA A 275 -7.21 -9.36 -33.73
CA ALA A 275 -8.55 -9.83 -34.08
C ALA A 275 -9.29 -10.43 -32.87
N LEU A 276 -8.59 -11.17 -32.02
CA LEU A 276 -9.15 -11.77 -30.81
C LEU A 276 -9.51 -10.71 -29.77
N TYR A 277 -8.63 -9.73 -29.55
CA TYR A 277 -8.94 -8.60 -28.67
C TYR A 277 -10.10 -7.74 -29.22
N ALA A 278 -10.14 -7.49 -30.53
CA ALA A 278 -11.22 -6.74 -31.16
C ALA A 278 -12.60 -7.43 -30.99
N ALA A 279 -12.63 -8.76 -31.02
CA ALA A 279 -13.86 -9.52 -30.75
C ALA A 279 -14.35 -9.34 -29.31
N ILE A 280 -13.45 -9.34 -28.33
CA ILE A 280 -13.79 -9.08 -26.91
C ILE A 280 -14.25 -7.64 -26.72
N ALA A 281 -13.54 -6.69 -27.33
CA ALA A 281 -13.87 -5.26 -27.27
C ALA A 281 -15.26 -4.96 -27.86
N GLY A 282 -15.64 -5.65 -28.94
CA GLY A 282 -16.94 -5.52 -29.61
C GLY A 282 -18.11 -6.23 -28.91
N ALA A 283 -17.85 -7.08 -27.90
CA ALA A 283 -18.90 -7.80 -27.18
C ALA A 283 -19.65 -6.84 -26.24
N GLN A 284 -20.77 -6.26 -26.70
CA GLN A 284 -21.50 -5.20 -26.00
C GLN A 284 -22.00 -5.59 -24.59
N ASP A 285 -22.15 -6.87 -24.32
CA ASP A 285 -22.61 -7.41 -23.06
C ASP A 285 -21.46 -7.94 -22.17
N ALA A 286 -20.21 -7.82 -22.62
CA ALA A 286 -19.05 -8.09 -21.80
C ALA A 286 -18.85 -7.01 -20.72
N PRO A 287 -18.32 -7.38 -19.52
CA PRO A 287 -18.00 -6.43 -18.48
C PRO A 287 -17.11 -5.26 -18.98
N PRO A 288 -17.38 -4.01 -18.57
CA PRO A 288 -16.61 -2.83 -19.03
C PRO A 288 -15.09 -2.96 -18.85
N LEU A 289 -14.63 -3.61 -17.78
CA LEU A 289 -13.21 -3.88 -17.55
C LEU A 289 -12.58 -4.74 -18.67
N LEU A 290 -13.26 -5.81 -19.10
CA LEU A 290 -12.74 -6.69 -20.15
C LEU A 290 -12.72 -5.97 -21.51
N ARG A 291 -13.79 -5.23 -21.83
CA ARG A 291 -13.87 -4.47 -23.10
C ARG A 291 -12.80 -3.40 -23.17
N SER A 292 -12.67 -2.60 -22.11
CA SER A 292 -11.67 -1.53 -22.04
C SER A 292 -10.24 -2.07 -22.10
N TYR A 293 -9.93 -3.18 -21.40
CA TYR A 293 -8.63 -3.83 -21.51
C TYR A 293 -8.37 -4.37 -22.93
N ALA A 294 -9.36 -4.98 -23.56
CA ALA A 294 -9.23 -5.45 -24.94
C ALA A 294 -8.99 -4.30 -25.92
N HIS A 295 -9.69 -3.17 -25.78
CA HIS A 295 -9.41 -1.96 -26.56
C HIS A 295 -7.99 -1.43 -26.32
N LEU A 296 -7.48 -1.42 -25.07
CA LEU A 296 -6.09 -1.04 -24.79
C LEU A 296 -5.12 -1.94 -25.57
N ARG A 297 -5.35 -3.26 -25.58
CA ARG A 297 -4.50 -4.21 -26.32
C ARG A 297 -4.60 -4.01 -27.83
N VAL A 298 -5.78 -3.73 -28.38
CA VAL A 298 -5.93 -3.37 -29.80
C VAL A 298 -5.12 -2.11 -30.13
N ALA A 299 -5.25 -1.05 -29.33
CA ALA A 299 -4.53 0.20 -29.52
C ALA A 299 -3.00 0.00 -29.47
N GLN A 300 -2.52 -0.71 -28.45
CA GLN A 300 -1.12 -1.06 -28.28
C GLN A 300 -0.59 -1.94 -29.42
N SER A 301 -1.43 -2.82 -29.99
CA SER A 301 -1.03 -3.65 -31.13
C SER A 301 -0.78 -2.80 -32.38
N HIS A 302 -1.55 -1.72 -32.58
CA HIS A 302 -1.31 -0.77 -33.66
C HIS A 302 -0.05 0.06 -33.41
N ALA A 303 0.14 0.52 -32.17
CA ALA A 303 1.34 1.28 -31.78
C ALA A 303 2.62 0.45 -31.97
N ALA A 304 2.59 -0.83 -31.62
CA ALA A 304 3.72 -1.76 -31.81
C ALA A 304 4.10 -1.94 -33.29
N GLU A 305 3.18 -1.71 -34.22
CA GLU A 305 3.41 -1.74 -35.68
C GLU A 305 3.66 -0.35 -36.27
N GLY A 306 3.84 0.67 -35.44
CA GLY A 306 4.08 2.05 -35.87
C GLY A 306 2.85 2.76 -36.44
N ASN A 307 1.64 2.19 -36.30
CA ASN A 307 0.41 2.79 -36.80
C ASN A 307 -0.25 3.68 -35.75
N ALA A 308 0.32 4.88 -35.56
CA ALA A 308 -0.16 5.85 -34.57
C ALA A 308 -1.61 6.32 -34.83
N SER A 309 -2.03 6.44 -36.10
CA SER A 309 -3.40 6.88 -36.43
C SER A 309 -4.44 5.86 -35.99
N ALA A 310 -4.20 4.57 -36.23
CA ALA A 310 -5.12 3.51 -35.81
C ALA A 310 -5.11 3.34 -34.28
N ALA A 311 -3.94 3.43 -33.66
CA ALA A 311 -3.82 3.41 -32.20
C ALA A 311 -4.63 4.55 -31.57
N ARG A 312 -4.45 5.79 -32.05
CA ARG A 312 -5.20 6.98 -31.60
C ARG A 312 -6.71 6.78 -31.73
N ALA A 313 -7.18 6.29 -32.87
CA ALA A 313 -8.61 6.06 -33.10
C ALA A 313 -9.20 5.03 -32.11
N GLU A 314 -8.41 4.03 -31.72
CA GLU A 314 -8.84 3.05 -30.72
C GLU A 314 -8.86 3.64 -29.31
N TYR A 315 -7.84 4.42 -28.93
CA TYR A 315 -7.83 5.15 -27.65
C TYR A 315 -9.01 6.12 -27.52
N GLU A 316 -9.46 6.75 -28.62
CA GLU A 316 -10.64 7.62 -28.61
C GLU A 316 -11.92 6.87 -28.21
N LYS A 317 -12.06 5.60 -28.60
CA LYS A 317 -13.19 4.75 -28.16
C LYS A 317 -13.18 4.54 -26.66
N ILE A 318 -11.99 4.30 -26.09
CA ILE A 318 -11.81 4.13 -24.64
C ILE A 318 -12.15 5.44 -23.92
N ARG A 319 -11.60 6.57 -24.37
CA ARG A 319 -11.84 7.89 -23.80
C ARG A 319 -13.33 8.25 -23.78
N ALA A 320 -14.07 7.91 -24.85
CA ALA A 320 -15.49 8.24 -25.00
C ALA A 320 -16.44 7.32 -24.21
N ALA A 321 -16.01 6.14 -23.77
CA ALA A 321 -16.87 5.18 -23.08
C ALA A 321 -17.07 5.55 -21.60
N ALA A 322 -18.25 6.06 -21.25
CA ALA A 322 -18.55 6.56 -19.91
C ALA A 322 -18.51 5.49 -18.80
N ASP A 323 -18.76 4.23 -19.16
CA ASP A 323 -18.79 3.06 -18.27
C ASP A 323 -17.43 2.40 -18.05
N TYR A 324 -16.40 2.82 -18.80
CA TYR A 324 -15.06 2.24 -18.68
C TYR A 324 -14.33 2.73 -17.43
N PRO A 325 -13.42 1.91 -16.85
CA PRO A 325 -12.61 2.30 -15.71
C PRO A 325 -11.95 3.66 -15.93
N PRO A 326 -12.06 4.62 -14.98
CA PRO A 326 -11.50 5.96 -15.15
C PRO A 326 -10.02 5.96 -15.54
N LEU A 327 -9.22 5.07 -14.94
CA LEU A 327 -7.79 4.96 -15.23
C LEU A 327 -7.51 4.61 -16.70
N HIS A 328 -8.28 3.71 -17.31
CA HIS A 328 -8.12 3.37 -18.73
C HIS A 328 -8.44 4.57 -19.64
N ARG A 329 -9.43 5.39 -19.27
CA ARG A 329 -9.78 6.61 -20.02
C ARG A 329 -8.72 7.69 -19.87
N TRP A 330 -8.18 7.88 -18.68
CA TRP A 330 -7.07 8.82 -18.44
C TRP A 330 -5.81 8.39 -19.17
N GLU A 331 -5.49 7.08 -19.16
CA GLU A 331 -4.41 6.52 -19.97
C GLU A 331 -4.63 6.79 -21.46
N ALA A 332 -5.83 6.54 -21.99
CA ALA A 332 -6.15 6.83 -23.37
C ALA A 332 -6.00 8.32 -23.71
N GLU A 333 -6.47 9.21 -22.83
CA GLU A 333 -6.37 10.65 -23.00
C GLU A 333 -4.91 11.14 -23.03
N ASP A 334 -4.07 10.64 -22.12
CA ASP A 334 -2.65 10.94 -22.12
C ASP A 334 -1.98 10.46 -23.42
N VAL A 335 -2.24 9.22 -23.84
CA VAL A 335 -1.61 8.66 -25.04
C VAL A 335 -2.07 9.37 -26.31
N ILE A 336 -3.34 9.80 -26.38
CA ILE A 336 -3.82 10.66 -27.47
C ILE A 336 -3.03 11.97 -27.51
N ARG A 337 -2.83 12.64 -26.35
CA ARG A 337 -2.00 13.85 -26.27
C ARG A 337 -0.57 13.59 -26.74
N GLU A 338 0.03 12.47 -26.33
CA GLU A 338 1.37 12.07 -26.72
C GLU A 338 1.48 11.88 -28.24
N ILE A 339 0.52 11.16 -28.86
CA ILE A 339 0.45 10.98 -30.31
C ILE A 339 0.29 12.33 -31.04
N ASP A 340 -0.61 13.19 -30.55
CA ASP A 340 -0.87 14.50 -31.16
C ASP A 340 0.33 15.47 -31.03
N ARG A 341 1.15 15.32 -30.00
CA ARG A 341 2.41 16.06 -29.86
C ARG A 341 3.47 15.57 -30.85
N VAL A 342 3.66 14.26 -30.95
CA VAL A 342 4.59 13.67 -31.94
C VAL A 342 4.20 14.05 -33.37
N ALA A 343 2.90 14.04 -33.70
CA ALA A 343 2.39 14.48 -35.00
C ALA A 343 2.71 15.96 -35.33
N ARG A 344 2.94 16.80 -34.31
CA ARG A 344 3.36 18.21 -34.44
C ARG A 344 4.88 18.40 -34.39
N GLY A 345 5.67 17.33 -34.37
CA GLY A 345 7.13 17.40 -34.25
C GLY A 345 7.63 17.72 -32.83
N LEU A 346 6.77 17.57 -31.81
CA LEU A 346 7.13 17.76 -30.40
C LEU A 346 7.47 16.41 -29.74
N PRO A 347 8.24 16.40 -28.64
CA PRO A 347 8.39 15.20 -27.82
C PRO A 347 7.02 14.70 -27.33
N ALA A 348 6.87 13.37 -27.27
CA ALA A 348 5.61 12.72 -26.86
C ALA A 348 5.12 13.26 -25.52
N ARG A 349 6.00 13.33 -24.52
CA ARG A 349 5.70 13.90 -23.21
C ARG A 349 6.11 15.37 -23.10
N ASP A 350 5.47 16.07 -22.17
CA ASP A 350 5.81 17.42 -21.78
C ASP A 350 6.12 17.45 -20.29
N PRO A 351 7.40 17.30 -19.89
CA PRO A 351 7.75 17.32 -18.48
C PRO A 351 7.34 18.62 -17.77
N ALA A 352 7.17 19.73 -18.50
CA ALA A 352 6.72 20.99 -17.90
C ALA A 352 5.23 20.95 -17.50
N ALA A 353 4.42 20.09 -18.12
CA ALA A 353 2.99 19.99 -17.82
C ALA A 353 2.70 19.42 -16.41
N SER A 354 3.64 18.68 -15.83
CA SER A 354 3.56 18.19 -14.44
C SER A 354 4.31 19.07 -13.44
N ARG A 355 4.83 20.23 -13.82
CA ARG A 355 5.65 21.07 -12.94
C ARG A 355 4.95 22.38 -12.60
N VAL A 356 5.04 22.79 -11.34
CA VAL A 356 4.53 24.10 -10.91
C VAL A 356 5.23 25.21 -11.68
N GLN A 357 4.43 26.08 -12.29
CA GLN A 357 4.92 27.27 -12.99
C GLN A 357 4.80 28.48 -12.08
N VAL A 358 5.95 29.08 -11.74
CA VAL A 358 6.00 30.31 -10.93
C VAL A 358 6.15 31.52 -11.87
N PRO A 359 5.18 32.46 -11.88
CA PRO A 359 5.29 33.67 -12.68
C PRO A 359 6.55 34.47 -12.31
N ARG A 360 7.40 34.75 -13.30
CA ARG A 360 8.60 35.59 -13.10
C ARG A 360 8.21 37.05 -12.96
N VAL A 361 8.83 37.75 -12.01
CA VAL A 361 8.71 39.20 -11.88
C VAL A 361 9.73 39.86 -12.81
N ALA A 362 9.26 40.51 -13.88
CA ALA A 362 10.14 41.10 -14.89
C ALA A 362 10.86 42.37 -14.40
N SER A 363 10.20 43.17 -13.57
CA SER A 363 10.74 44.41 -12.99
C SER A 363 10.07 44.67 -11.64
N TYR A 364 10.80 45.30 -10.71
CA TYR A 364 10.28 45.71 -9.40
C TYR A 364 10.00 47.22 -9.38
N ALA A 365 8.88 47.61 -8.79
CA ALA A 365 8.54 49.01 -8.57
C ALA A 365 9.36 49.66 -7.44
N ALA A 366 9.87 48.84 -6.52
CA ALA A 366 10.86 49.26 -5.54
C ALA A 366 11.80 48.09 -5.18
N GLU A 367 13.05 48.41 -4.90
CA GLU A 367 14.05 47.46 -4.40
C GLU A 367 14.65 48.00 -3.10
N LEU A 368 14.53 47.22 -2.03
CA LEU A 368 15.09 47.49 -0.71
C LEU A 368 16.23 46.53 -0.45
N TRP A 369 17.35 47.03 0.05
CA TRP A 369 18.56 46.23 0.28
C TRP A 369 18.86 46.07 1.76
N VAL A 370 19.29 44.86 2.12
CA VAL A 370 19.71 44.49 3.47
C VAL A 370 21.10 43.86 3.40
N ALA A 371 21.98 44.20 4.33
CA ALA A 371 23.34 43.67 4.41
C ALA A 371 23.77 43.49 5.88
N PRO A 372 24.65 42.52 6.19
CA PRO A 372 25.10 42.30 7.58
C PRO A 372 25.84 43.50 8.18
N ASP A 373 26.49 44.31 7.35
CA ASP A 373 27.22 45.53 7.69
C ASP A 373 26.39 46.82 7.45
N GLY A 374 25.10 46.67 7.11
CA GLY A 374 24.17 47.78 6.94
C GLY A 374 23.81 48.49 8.25
N LYS A 375 22.90 49.47 8.16
CA LYS A 375 22.36 50.18 9.33
C LYS A 375 20.87 50.41 9.15
N ASP A 376 20.06 50.19 10.17
CA ASP A 376 18.60 50.36 10.06
C ASP A 376 18.14 51.82 9.92
N ALA A 377 19.05 52.77 10.18
CA ALA A 377 18.87 54.18 9.89
C ALA A 377 19.13 54.56 8.41
N ASN A 378 19.75 53.68 7.62
CA ASN A 378 19.99 53.91 6.20
C ASN A 378 18.66 53.93 5.41
N PRO A 379 18.64 54.46 4.18
CA PRO A 379 17.44 54.46 3.33
C PRO A 379 17.08 53.09 2.73
N GLY A 380 17.97 52.08 2.81
CA GLY A 380 17.73 50.75 2.22
C GLY A 380 18.10 50.65 0.75
N THR A 381 19.04 51.47 0.27
CA THR A 381 19.57 51.40 -1.11
C THR A 381 20.70 50.37 -1.21
N ALA A 382 21.11 50.00 -2.43
CA ALA A 382 22.19 49.04 -2.62
C ALA A 382 23.54 49.47 -2.02
N GLN A 383 23.76 50.78 -1.92
CA GLN A 383 24.95 51.43 -1.34
C GLN A 383 24.80 51.70 0.16
N GLU A 384 23.59 52.01 0.61
CA GLU A 384 23.25 52.24 2.02
C GLU A 384 22.12 51.28 2.44
N PRO A 385 22.42 49.99 2.65
CA PRO A 385 21.43 48.97 2.96
C PRO A 385 20.99 49.03 4.43
N PHE A 386 19.80 48.51 4.71
CA PHE A 386 19.37 48.21 6.08
C PHE A 386 20.24 47.12 6.71
N ALA A 387 20.25 47.02 8.04
CA ALA A 387 20.93 45.94 8.74
C ALA A 387 20.02 44.71 8.91
N THR A 388 18.72 44.92 9.15
CA THR A 388 17.83 43.85 9.61
C THR A 388 16.67 43.53 8.66
N PRO A 389 16.22 42.25 8.61
CA PRO A 389 15.00 41.88 7.89
C PRO A 389 13.75 42.59 8.42
N VAL A 390 13.70 42.88 9.73
CA VAL A 390 12.59 43.56 10.40
C VAL A 390 12.44 44.98 9.85
N ARG A 391 13.54 45.74 9.78
CA ARG A 391 13.53 47.09 9.22
C ARG A 391 13.07 47.11 7.76
N ALA A 392 13.52 46.12 6.97
CA ALA A 392 13.13 46.00 5.57
C ALA A 392 11.64 45.73 5.39
N ARG A 393 11.04 44.84 6.21
CA ARG A 393 9.59 44.64 6.27
C ARG A 393 8.86 45.96 6.56
N ASP A 394 9.32 46.72 7.55
CA ASP A 394 8.67 47.98 7.92
C ASP A 394 8.77 49.01 6.78
N ALA A 395 9.88 49.04 6.04
CA ALA A 395 10.00 49.86 4.83
C ALA A 395 9.03 49.43 3.71
N VAL A 396 8.76 48.13 3.53
CA VAL A 396 7.71 47.67 2.60
C VAL A 396 6.34 48.22 3.01
N ARG A 397 6.01 48.16 4.31
CA ARG A 397 4.75 48.71 4.85
C ARG A 397 4.65 50.22 4.60
N ASP A 398 5.75 50.95 4.82
CA ASP A 398 5.81 52.39 4.57
C ASP A 398 5.58 52.73 3.08
N LEU A 399 6.20 51.97 2.16
CA LEU A 399 6.01 52.15 0.72
C LEU A 399 4.56 51.90 0.30
N LYS A 400 3.93 50.86 0.86
CA LYS A 400 2.52 50.55 0.60
C LYS A 400 1.59 51.62 1.16
N ALA A 401 1.85 52.12 2.37
CA ALA A 401 1.10 53.22 2.97
C ALA A 401 1.17 54.52 2.12
N LYS A 402 2.26 54.69 1.36
CA LYS A 402 2.44 55.79 0.38
C LYS A 402 1.80 55.52 -0.99
N GLY A 403 1.11 54.40 -1.18
CA GLY A 403 0.38 54.09 -2.40
C GLY A 403 1.17 53.35 -3.49
N LEU A 404 2.31 52.73 -3.17
CA LEU A 404 3.05 51.91 -4.15
C LEU A 404 2.20 50.71 -4.61
N ALA A 405 1.92 50.64 -5.92
CA ALA A 405 1.01 49.65 -6.52
C ALA A 405 1.70 48.51 -7.32
N GLY A 406 3.03 48.39 -7.25
CA GLY A 406 3.80 47.41 -8.02
C GLY A 406 4.63 46.44 -7.17
N PRO A 407 5.22 45.39 -7.78
CA PRO A 407 6.00 44.38 -7.08
C PRO A 407 7.21 44.98 -6.36
N VAL A 408 7.54 44.46 -5.18
CA VAL A 408 8.67 44.93 -4.35
C VAL A 408 9.66 43.80 -4.14
N ALA A 409 10.95 44.09 -4.32
CA ALA A 409 12.02 43.19 -3.93
C ALA A 409 12.68 43.67 -2.64
N VAL A 410 12.79 42.78 -1.65
CA VAL A 410 13.70 42.94 -0.51
C VAL A 410 14.89 42.03 -0.76
N ARG A 411 16.05 42.61 -1.07
CA ARG A 411 17.27 41.91 -1.48
C ARG A 411 18.26 41.82 -0.33
N PHE A 412 18.67 40.60 -0.02
CA PHE A 412 19.67 40.33 1.01
C PHE A 412 21.03 40.06 0.36
N LYS A 413 22.03 40.88 0.71
CA LYS A 413 23.43 40.63 0.31
C LYS A 413 23.97 39.36 1.00
N PRO A 414 25.04 38.74 0.45
CA PRO A 414 25.69 37.60 1.09
C PRO A 414 26.14 37.92 2.52
N GLY A 415 25.94 36.96 3.42
CA GLY A 415 26.43 36.99 4.79
C GLY A 415 25.43 36.48 5.82
N VAL A 416 25.79 36.59 7.09
CA VAL A 416 25.04 36.03 8.22
C VAL A 416 24.24 37.12 8.92
N TYR A 417 22.93 36.91 9.01
CA TYR A 417 21.98 37.78 9.71
C TYR A 417 21.56 37.09 11.00
N ALA A 418 21.93 37.67 12.14
CA ALA A 418 21.56 37.14 13.44
C ALA A 418 20.05 37.33 13.68
N ILE A 419 19.31 36.22 13.75
CA ILE A 419 17.89 36.24 14.09
C ILE A 419 17.76 35.83 15.57
N ARG A 420 17.28 36.74 16.39
CA ARG A 420 17.07 36.52 17.84
C ARG A 420 15.61 36.55 18.24
N GLU A 421 14.78 37.07 17.35
CA GLU A 421 13.32 37.14 17.48
C GLU A 421 12.68 36.75 16.15
N THR A 422 11.45 36.25 16.19
CA THR A 422 10.69 35.85 15.00
C THR A 422 10.46 37.03 14.05
N LEU A 423 10.77 36.85 12.75
CA LEU A 423 10.30 37.77 11.71
C LEU A 423 8.81 37.53 11.45
N VAL A 424 7.97 38.41 11.94
CA VAL A 424 6.51 38.34 11.73
C VAL A 424 6.08 39.16 10.53
N LEU A 425 5.43 38.48 9.57
CA LEU A 425 4.69 39.06 8.45
C LEU A 425 3.19 38.87 8.69
N THR A 426 2.41 39.92 8.47
CA THR A 426 0.95 39.94 8.66
C THR A 426 0.25 40.32 7.36
N ALA A 427 -1.08 40.39 7.36
CA ALA A 427 -1.86 40.88 6.23
C ALA A 427 -1.35 42.24 5.66
N ALA A 428 -0.74 43.09 6.50
CA ALA A 428 -0.14 44.37 6.08
C ALA A 428 1.03 44.19 5.09
N ASP A 429 1.66 43.01 5.06
CA ASP A 429 2.80 42.68 4.20
C ASP A 429 2.38 42.01 2.88
N SER A 430 1.08 41.79 2.66
CA SER A 430 0.57 41.09 1.48
C SER A 430 0.85 41.83 0.17
N GLY A 431 1.17 41.10 -0.88
CA GLY A 431 1.14 41.60 -2.26
C GLY A 431 -0.17 41.26 -2.96
N THR A 432 -0.13 41.35 -4.29
CA THR A 432 -1.15 40.80 -5.19
C THR A 432 -0.49 39.89 -6.22
N GLU A 433 -1.28 39.21 -7.06
CA GLU A 433 -0.74 38.37 -8.13
C GLU A 433 0.17 39.16 -9.10
N GLN A 434 -0.20 40.40 -9.41
CA GLN A 434 0.56 41.29 -10.30
C GLN A 434 1.65 42.09 -9.56
N ALA A 435 1.52 42.27 -8.25
CA ALA A 435 2.45 43.00 -7.40
C ALA A 435 2.85 42.19 -6.15
N PRO A 436 3.55 41.06 -6.31
CA PRO A 436 4.04 40.28 -5.18
C PRO A 436 5.12 41.03 -4.39
N ILE A 437 5.25 40.68 -3.11
CA ILE A 437 6.38 41.10 -2.27
C ILE A 437 7.38 39.94 -2.19
N VAL A 438 8.61 40.18 -2.65
CA VAL A 438 9.62 39.13 -2.82
C VAL A 438 10.82 39.41 -1.91
N TYR A 439 10.97 38.63 -0.85
CA TYR A 439 12.16 38.60 -0.01
C TYR A 439 13.14 37.60 -0.61
N ARG A 440 14.28 38.08 -1.12
CA ARG A 440 15.20 37.25 -1.90
C ARG A 440 16.66 37.44 -1.53
N ALA A 441 17.40 36.35 -1.53
CA ALA A 441 18.86 36.44 -1.56
C ALA A 441 19.32 37.00 -2.91
N ASP A 442 20.34 37.85 -2.88
CA ASP A 442 20.99 38.33 -4.10
C ASP A 442 21.74 37.18 -4.81
N THR A 443 22.39 36.32 -4.02
CA THR A 443 22.94 35.03 -4.44
C THR A 443 22.31 33.90 -3.61
N LYS A 444 21.67 32.92 -4.27
CA LYS A 444 20.96 31.81 -3.61
C LYS A 444 21.85 31.12 -2.55
N GLY A 445 21.29 30.88 -1.37
CA GLY A 445 21.93 30.20 -0.26
C GLY A 445 22.95 31.04 0.54
N THR A 446 23.27 32.26 0.12
CA THR A 446 24.34 33.06 0.76
C THR A 446 23.86 34.07 1.80
N ALA A 447 22.57 34.42 1.79
CA ALA A 447 21.95 35.21 2.84
C ALA A 447 21.44 34.27 3.94
N VAL A 448 22.23 34.11 5.01
CA VAL A 448 22.01 33.11 6.07
C VAL A 448 21.35 33.76 7.27
N PHE A 449 20.09 33.46 7.51
CA PHE A 449 19.37 33.82 8.71
C PHE A 449 19.71 32.79 9.80
N CYS A 450 20.47 33.22 10.80
CA CYS A 450 21.06 32.33 11.80
C CYS A 450 20.43 32.56 13.18
N GLY A 451 19.75 31.53 13.70
CA GLY A 451 19.10 31.53 15.02
C GLY A 451 20.03 31.18 16.19
N GLY A 452 21.32 30.96 15.94
CA GLY A 452 22.28 30.49 16.93
C GLY A 452 23.48 31.39 17.16
N VAL A 453 24.37 30.91 18.02
CA VAL A 453 25.63 31.56 18.40
C VAL A 453 26.79 30.57 18.35
N ARG A 454 28.00 31.09 18.15
CA ARG A 454 29.23 30.32 18.30
C ARG A 454 29.66 30.31 19.77
N ILE A 455 30.18 29.18 20.23
CA ILE A 455 30.75 29.02 21.56
C ILE A 455 32.21 28.58 21.49
N GLY A 456 32.97 28.91 22.52
CA GLY A 456 34.39 28.59 22.65
C GLY A 456 34.85 28.62 24.10
N GLY A 457 36.14 28.93 24.32
CA GLY A 457 36.71 29.01 25.67
C GLY A 457 36.77 27.66 26.40
N PHE A 458 36.88 26.57 25.64
CA PHE A 458 36.96 25.22 26.20
C PHE A 458 38.25 25.03 26.99
N ALA A 459 38.13 24.57 28.24
CA ALA A 459 39.23 24.20 29.11
C ALA A 459 39.15 22.71 29.48
N PRO A 460 40.28 22.02 29.72
CA PRO A 460 40.25 20.64 30.22
C PRO A 460 39.43 20.52 31.52
N VAL A 461 38.68 19.43 31.66
CA VAL A 461 38.01 19.12 32.92
C VAL A 461 39.04 18.72 33.96
N THR A 462 39.13 19.46 35.07
CA THR A 462 40.06 19.19 36.18
C THR A 462 39.37 18.89 37.51
N ASP A 463 38.05 19.09 37.61
CA ASP A 463 37.29 18.83 38.83
C ASP A 463 37.31 17.33 39.19
N PRO A 464 37.80 16.93 40.37
CA PRO A 464 37.90 15.52 40.73
C PRO A 464 36.55 14.79 40.78
N GLY A 465 35.47 15.49 41.16
CA GLY A 465 34.12 14.91 41.23
C GLY A 465 33.53 14.64 39.85
N VAL A 466 33.76 15.54 38.90
CA VAL A 466 33.39 15.34 37.48
C VAL A 466 34.25 14.22 36.88
N LEU A 467 35.57 14.24 37.08
CA LEU A 467 36.49 13.22 36.56
C LEU A 467 36.16 11.81 37.06
N ALA A 468 35.73 11.67 38.32
CA ALA A 468 35.33 10.38 38.89
C ALA A 468 34.10 9.78 38.19
N ARG A 469 33.17 10.61 37.71
CA ARG A 469 31.96 10.20 36.99
C ARG A 469 32.21 9.86 35.52
N LEU A 470 33.22 10.46 34.89
CA LEU A 470 33.59 10.17 33.51
C LEU A 470 34.11 8.73 33.32
N PRO A 471 33.84 8.10 32.16
CA PRO A 471 34.49 6.86 31.75
C PRO A 471 36.01 6.97 31.80
N ALA A 472 36.71 5.88 32.12
CA ALA A 472 38.16 5.90 32.26
C ALA A 472 38.87 6.32 30.96
N GLU A 473 38.31 5.92 29.81
CA GLU A 473 38.79 6.16 28.46
C GLU A 473 38.69 7.62 27.99
N SER A 474 37.82 8.43 28.61
CA SER A 474 37.60 9.85 28.26
C SER A 474 38.22 10.83 29.25
N ARG A 475 38.65 10.37 30.44
CA ARG A 475 39.37 11.22 31.41
C ARG A 475 40.60 11.87 30.78
N GLY A 476 40.75 13.17 31.01
CA GLY A 476 41.81 13.98 30.41
C GLY A 476 41.59 14.38 28.94
N LYS A 477 40.51 13.92 28.30
CA LYS A 477 40.14 14.29 26.90
C LYS A 477 38.86 15.12 26.83
N VAL A 478 38.04 15.09 27.87
CA VAL A 478 36.84 15.93 27.98
C VAL A 478 37.24 17.36 28.34
N VAL A 479 36.65 18.31 27.62
CA VAL A 479 36.75 19.74 27.87
C VAL A 479 35.41 20.29 28.36
N GLN A 480 35.43 21.45 28.99
CA GLN A 480 34.25 22.16 29.48
C GLN A 480 34.26 23.63 29.09
N CYS A 481 33.07 24.23 28.96
CA CYS A 481 32.91 25.68 28.90
C CYS A 481 31.66 26.12 29.66
N ASP A 482 31.65 27.36 30.14
CA ASP A 482 30.50 27.98 30.79
C ASP A 482 29.66 28.70 29.73
N LEU A 483 28.43 28.25 29.51
CA LEU A 483 27.51 28.86 28.55
C LEU A 483 26.94 30.20 29.03
N ARG A 484 26.77 30.40 30.34
CA ARG A 484 26.29 31.67 30.90
C ARG A 484 27.31 32.76 30.69
N ALA A 485 28.59 32.44 30.88
CA ALA A 485 29.70 33.34 30.58
C ALA A 485 29.77 33.73 29.09
N GLN A 486 29.14 32.95 28.20
CA GLN A 486 29.04 33.21 26.77
C GLN A 486 27.70 33.85 26.36
N GLY A 487 26.89 34.29 27.33
CA GLY A 487 25.62 34.96 27.08
C GLY A 487 24.45 34.04 26.75
N VAL A 488 24.61 32.72 26.92
CA VAL A 488 23.51 31.76 26.78
C VAL A 488 22.96 31.41 28.16
N THR A 489 21.75 31.88 28.42
CA THR A 489 21.08 31.71 29.73
C THR A 489 19.83 30.85 29.68
N ASP A 490 19.27 30.62 28.49
CA ASP A 490 18.18 29.67 28.25
C ASP A 490 18.73 28.38 27.61
N PHE A 491 18.79 27.31 28.41
CA PHE A 491 19.27 25.99 27.98
C PHE A 491 18.16 25.09 27.43
N GLY A 492 16.91 25.56 27.46
CA GLY A 492 15.75 24.72 27.29
C GLY A 492 15.58 23.66 28.38
N GLU A 493 14.48 22.94 28.29
CA GLU A 493 14.16 21.82 29.17
C GLU A 493 14.09 20.52 28.37
N LEU A 494 14.57 19.42 28.96
CA LEU A 494 14.26 18.09 28.46
C LEU A 494 12.84 17.73 28.91
N ARG A 495 11.92 17.76 27.95
CA ARG A 495 10.51 17.41 28.13
C ARG A 495 10.20 16.09 27.45
N ASP A 496 9.07 15.50 27.82
CA ASP A 496 8.55 14.28 27.19
C ASP A 496 8.36 14.50 25.68
N ARG A 497 8.82 13.52 24.89
CA ARG A 497 8.80 13.50 23.43
C ARG A 497 8.34 12.15 22.91
N GLY A 498 8.03 12.10 21.61
CA GLY A 498 7.60 10.91 20.90
C GLY A 498 6.08 10.84 20.70
N PHE A 499 5.59 9.64 20.41
CA PHE A 499 4.20 9.39 20.08
C PHE A 499 3.22 9.85 21.17
N GLY A 500 2.13 10.49 20.75
CA GLY A 500 1.04 10.90 21.65
C GLY A 500 1.33 12.14 22.49
N VAL A 501 2.53 12.70 22.43
CA VAL A 501 2.81 14.06 22.89
C VAL A 501 2.21 15.05 21.88
N ALA A 502 1.67 16.19 22.36
CA ALA A 502 1.05 17.19 21.50
C ALA A 502 1.96 17.54 20.31
N ASN A 503 1.37 17.76 19.13
CA ASN A 503 2.09 18.03 17.89
C ASN A 503 2.86 19.36 17.88
N ASP A 504 2.82 20.14 18.96
CA ASP A 504 3.58 21.37 19.11
C ASP A 504 5.09 21.07 19.17
N THR A 505 5.87 21.90 18.48
CA THR A 505 7.33 21.81 18.55
C THR A 505 7.81 22.17 19.95
N ILE A 506 8.62 21.27 20.53
CA ILE A 506 9.24 21.48 21.84
C ILE A 506 10.68 21.96 21.61
N PRO A 507 11.03 23.21 21.94
CA PRO A 507 12.37 23.72 21.71
C PRO A 507 13.42 23.01 22.57
N THR A 508 14.43 22.42 21.94
CA THR A 508 15.58 21.83 22.64
C THR A 508 16.90 22.38 22.13
N LEU A 509 17.90 22.39 23.00
CA LEU A 509 19.26 22.77 22.67
C LEU A 509 19.98 21.57 22.03
N GLU A 510 20.65 21.84 20.93
CA GLU A 510 21.59 20.94 20.25
C GLU A 510 22.98 21.57 20.24
N LEU A 511 24.02 20.77 20.02
CA LEU A 511 25.39 21.23 19.83
C LEU A 511 25.88 20.78 18.47
N TYR A 512 26.55 21.67 17.75
CA TYR A 512 27.11 21.40 16.43
C TYR A 512 28.62 21.65 16.44
N ALA A 513 29.37 20.84 15.70
CA ALA A 513 30.78 21.04 15.39
C ALA A 513 30.95 21.06 13.86
N ASP A 514 31.48 22.15 13.32
CA ASP A 514 31.67 22.35 11.87
C ASP A 514 30.40 22.06 11.04
N GLY A 515 29.24 22.43 11.59
CA GLY A 515 27.93 22.21 10.98
C GLY A 515 27.34 20.80 11.17
N VAL A 516 28.08 19.87 11.77
CA VAL A 516 27.62 18.51 12.07
C VAL A 516 27.05 18.45 13.49
N PRO A 517 25.83 17.93 13.70
CA PRO A 517 25.27 17.79 15.03
C PRO A 517 26.04 16.76 15.86
N LEU A 518 26.35 17.13 17.10
CA LEU A 518 26.99 16.26 18.08
C LEU A 518 25.95 15.46 18.87
N THR A 519 26.39 14.32 19.40
CA THR A 519 25.51 13.36 20.07
C THR A 519 25.43 13.69 21.56
N PRO A 520 24.25 13.96 22.14
CA PRO A 520 24.10 13.94 23.59
C PRO A 520 24.58 12.58 24.11
N ALA A 521 25.51 12.59 25.06
CA ALA A 521 26.16 11.40 25.57
C ALA A 521 25.13 10.33 25.95
N ARG A 522 25.30 9.12 25.38
CA ARG A 522 24.28 8.07 25.39
C ARG A 522 24.90 6.68 25.44
N TRP A 523 24.14 5.73 25.96
CA TRP A 523 24.47 4.31 25.89
C TRP A 523 23.25 3.45 25.47
N PRO A 524 23.44 2.46 24.58
CA PRO A 524 24.65 2.22 23.79
C PRO A 524 24.93 3.38 22.84
N ASN A 525 26.18 3.51 22.42
CA ASN A 525 26.62 4.55 21.49
C ASN A 525 25.82 4.54 20.18
N GLU A 526 25.37 3.36 19.75
CA GLU A 526 24.55 3.16 18.56
C GLU A 526 23.43 2.14 18.82
N GLY A 527 22.30 2.28 18.11
CA GLY A 527 21.18 1.34 18.21
C GLY A 527 20.42 1.41 19.53
N PHE A 528 19.90 0.26 19.96
CA PHE A 528 19.07 0.11 21.15
C PHE A 528 19.47 -1.16 21.91
N VAL A 529 19.25 -1.16 23.22
CA VAL A 529 19.31 -2.37 24.07
C VAL A 529 17.91 -2.81 24.46
N LYS A 530 17.76 -4.09 24.82
CA LYS A 530 16.52 -4.66 25.34
C LYS A 530 16.52 -4.66 26.87
N ILE A 531 15.34 -4.75 27.48
CA ILE A 531 15.21 -5.03 28.92
C ILE A 531 15.39 -6.53 29.20
N ALA A 532 15.80 -6.87 30.42
CA ALA A 532 15.82 -8.25 30.89
C ALA A 532 14.40 -8.72 31.23
N ARG A 533 13.66 -7.89 31.98
CA ARG A 533 12.29 -8.20 32.42
C ARG A 533 11.51 -6.94 32.73
N LEU A 534 10.26 -6.88 32.28
CA LEU A 534 9.32 -5.85 32.74
C LEU A 534 8.81 -6.24 34.13
N VAL A 535 9.02 -5.38 35.13
CA VAL A 535 8.59 -5.62 36.51
C VAL A 535 7.24 -4.95 36.76
N GLU A 536 7.13 -3.69 36.36
CA GLU A 536 5.94 -2.87 36.51
C GLU A 536 5.72 -2.06 35.23
N PRO A 537 4.60 -2.25 34.52
CA PRO A 537 4.25 -1.45 33.34
C PRO A 537 4.16 0.06 33.62
N GLY A 538 3.73 0.44 34.82
CA GLY A 538 3.38 1.81 35.16
C GLY A 538 1.98 2.19 34.68
N SER A 539 1.40 3.23 35.27
CA SER A 539 0.09 3.76 34.88
C SER A 539 -0.04 5.24 35.23
N ARG A 540 -0.55 6.05 34.28
CA ARG A 540 -0.80 7.49 34.46
C ARG A 540 -1.86 7.79 35.54
N SER A 541 -2.77 6.85 35.79
CA SER A 541 -3.73 6.91 36.90
C SER A 541 -3.70 5.54 37.61
N PRO A 542 -3.11 5.41 38.81
CA PRO A 542 -2.87 6.44 39.84
C PRO A 542 -1.46 7.08 39.86
N LYS A 543 -0.80 7.31 38.71
CA LYS A 543 0.60 7.80 38.60
C LYS A 543 1.65 6.83 39.16
N LYS A 544 1.46 5.54 38.89
CA LYS A 544 2.41 4.49 39.28
C LYS A 544 3.59 4.47 38.29
N PRO A 545 4.86 4.58 38.72
CA PRO A 545 6.00 4.58 37.80
C PRO A 545 6.19 3.22 37.11
N SER A 546 6.85 3.25 35.96
CA SER A 546 7.31 2.03 35.28
C SER A 546 8.63 1.54 35.89
N VAL A 547 8.78 0.22 36.04
CA VAL A 547 9.97 -0.45 36.59
C VAL A 547 10.35 -1.63 35.70
N PHE A 548 11.63 -1.75 35.35
CA PHE A 548 12.14 -2.91 34.64
C PHE A 548 13.54 -3.31 35.12
N GLU A 549 13.88 -4.58 34.88
CA GLU A 549 15.22 -5.11 35.08
C GLU A 549 16.04 -4.94 33.81
N TYR A 550 17.26 -4.41 33.93
CA TYR A 550 18.18 -4.22 32.82
C TYR A 550 19.19 -5.36 32.69
N LEU A 551 19.77 -5.52 31.49
CA LEU A 551 20.70 -6.62 31.19
C LEU A 551 22.15 -6.31 31.63
N ASP A 552 22.60 -5.07 31.41
CA ASP A 552 24.01 -4.68 31.49
C ASP A 552 24.34 -3.92 32.78
N ASP A 553 25.49 -4.23 33.39
CA ASP A 553 25.96 -3.60 34.64
C ASP A 553 26.34 -2.12 34.47
N ARG A 554 26.44 -1.62 33.23
CA ARG A 554 26.76 -0.22 32.93
C ARG A 554 25.81 0.78 33.59
N HIS A 555 24.55 0.40 33.83
CA HIS A 555 23.58 1.20 34.57
C HIS A 555 24.07 1.61 35.97
N ALA A 556 24.91 0.80 36.62
CA ALA A 556 25.44 1.10 37.95
C ALA A 556 26.25 2.40 38.00
N ARG A 557 26.76 2.86 36.85
CA ARG A 557 27.48 4.14 36.72
C ARG A 557 26.57 5.33 36.93
N TRP A 558 25.28 5.24 36.60
CA TRP A 558 24.36 6.38 36.55
C TRP A 558 23.62 6.63 37.87
N THR A 559 24.03 5.99 38.97
CA THR A 559 23.39 6.13 40.29
C THR A 559 23.43 7.56 40.85
N GLN A 560 24.33 8.40 40.34
CA GLN A 560 24.45 9.82 40.71
C GLN A 560 23.91 10.78 39.63
N ALA A 561 23.38 10.27 38.52
CA ALA A 561 22.88 11.10 37.43
C ALA A 561 21.57 11.79 37.83
N LYS A 562 21.48 13.11 37.59
CA LYS A 562 20.33 13.94 37.99
C LYS A 562 19.30 14.15 36.87
N ASP A 563 19.70 13.96 35.62
CA ASP A 563 18.93 14.27 34.40
C ASP A 563 19.12 13.12 33.39
N ALA A 564 19.10 11.88 33.87
CA ALA A 564 19.20 10.71 33.01
C ALA A 564 17.86 10.48 32.30
N GLN A 565 17.91 10.37 30.98
CA GLN A 565 16.74 10.14 30.13
C GLN A 565 16.85 8.78 29.46
N LEU A 566 15.71 8.15 29.21
CA LEU A 566 15.58 7.01 28.30
C LEU A 566 14.84 7.48 27.05
N PHE A 567 15.30 7.03 25.88
CA PHE A 567 14.53 7.11 24.65
C PHE A 567 14.32 5.68 24.13
N GLY A 568 13.13 5.36 23.66
CA GLY A 568 12.88 4.04 23.12
C GLY A 568 11.44 3.76 22.71
N TYR A 569 11.19 2.49 22.43
CA TYR A 569 9.88 1.93 22.09
C TYR A 569 9.43 1.06 23.25
N PHE A 570 8.51 1.59 24.06
CA PHE A 570 8.17 1.02 25.36
C PHE A 570 6.88 0.19 25.37
N HIS A 571 6.10 0.21 24.29
CA HIS A 571 4.86 -0.58 24.18
C HIS A 571 4.71 -1.16 22.78
N TRP A 572 4.80 -0.30 21.76
CA TRP A 572 4.71 -0.67 20.36
C TRP A 572 5.91 -0.14 19.59
N LEU A 573 6.39 -0.89 18.59
CA LEU A 573 7.57 -0.53 17.81
C LEU A 573 7.33 0.57 16.75
N TRP A 574 6.10 1.07 16.64
CA TRP A 574 5.75 2.28 15.87
C TRP A 574 5.65 3.55 16.72
N ALA A 575 5.72 3.43 18.05
CA ALA A 575 5.48 4.52 18.99
C ALA A 575 6.70 4.71 19.89
N ASP A 576 7.55 5.67 19.52
CA ASP A 576 8.67 6.08 20.35
C ASP A 576 8.21 6.94 21.53
N GLY A 577 9.07 7.07 22.53
CA GLY A 577 8.88 7.99 23.64
C GLY A 577 10.17 8.29 24.38
N THR A 578 10.15 9.33 25.21
CA THR A 578 11.16 9.58 26.24
C THR A 578 10.61 9.38 27.64
N VAL A 579 11.44 8.90 28.56
CA VAL A 579 11.06 8.69 29.97
C VAL A 579 12.23 9.06 30.88
N ARG A 580 11.95 9.74 31.99
CA ARG A 580 12.98 10.14 32.96
C ARG A 580 13.32 9.01 33.92
N VAL A 581 14.60 8.85 34.22
CA VAL A 581 15.09 7.90 35.22
C VAL A 581 14.98 8.52 36.61
N ALA A 582 14.30 7.85 37.54
CA ALA A 582 14.22 8.26 38.94
C ALA A 582 15.34 7.62 39.79
N SER A 583 15.57 6.33 39.62
CA SER A 583 16.56 5.60 40.40
C SER A 583 17.03 4.33 39.69
N ILE A 584 18.24 3.90 40.07
CA ILE A 584 18.88 2.66 39.63
C ILE A 584 19.34 1.90 40.87
N ASP A 585 18.96 0.63 40.95
CA ASP A 585 19.43 -0.31 41.98
C ASP A 585 20.34 -1.37 41.33
N PRO A 586 21.68 -1.24 41.51
CA PRO A 586 22.64 -2.20 40.98
C PRO A 586 22.50 -3.61 41.54
N ALA A 587 22.03 -3.77 42.78
CA ALA A 587 21.95 -5.07 43.43
C ALA A 587 20.83 -5.93 42.83
N THR A 588 19.71 -5.31 42.48
CA THR A 588 18.56 -5.98 41.84
C THR A 588 18.50 -5.79 40.33
N LYS A 589 19.44 -5.03 39.76
CA LYS A 589 19.46 -4.58 38.37
C LYS A 589 18.17 -3.89 37.92
N ARG A 590 17.57 -3.07 38.78
CA ARG A 590 16.29 -2.39 38.51
C ARG A 590 16.48 -0.93 38.18
N LEU A 591 15.72 -0.47 37.18
CA LEU A 591 15.54 0.94 36.87
C LEU A 591 14.08 1.33 37.15
N THR A 592 13.90 2.44 37.86
CA THR A 592 12.59 3.06 38.12
C THR A 592 12.50 4.40 37.40
N THR A 593 11.37 4.65 36.75
CA THR A 593 11.07 5.92 36.06
C THR A 593 10.45 6.94 36.99
N VAL A 594 10.60 8.24 36.69
CA VAL A 594 9.93 9.32 37.45
C VAL A 594 8.44 9.32 37.12
N GLU A 595 8.12 9.36 35.83
CA GLU A 595 6.76 9.24 35.30
C GLU A 595 6.51 7.84 34.73
N PRO A 596 5.28 7.32 34.81
CA PRO A 596 4.89 6.20 33.96
C PRO A 596 5.01 6.56 32.49
N TYR A 597 5.57 5.64 31.70
CA TYR A 597 5.29 5.64 30.28
C TYR A 597 3.79 5.35 30.05
N ALA A 598 3.16 6.07 29.13
CA ALA A 598 1.74 5.90 28.83
C ALA A 598 1.46 5.96 27.32
N TYR A 599 0.89 4.88 26.79
CA TYR A 599 0.35 4.79 25.43
C TYR A 599 -1.18 4.72 25.50
N GLY A 600 -1.88 5.82 25.20
CA GLY A 600 -3.35 5.84 25.20
C GLY A 600 -4.00 5.40 26.53
N GLY A 601 -3.31 5.62 27.66
CA GLY A 601 -3.73 5.17 28.99
C GLY A 601 -3.16 3.82 29.44
N GLN A 602 -2.43 3.11 28.58
CA GLN A 602 -1.77 1.84 28.89
C GLN A 602 -0.28 2.06 29.25
N GLY A 603 0.27 1.27 30.18
CA GLY A 603 1.69 1.34 30.58
C GLY A 603 2.65 0.72 29.57
N MET A 604 3.91 0.49 29.96
CA MET A 604 4.87 -0.26 29.15
C MET A 604 4.38 -1.68 28.85
N HIS A 605 4.74 -2.23 27.68
CA HIS A 605 4.40 -3.60 27.30
C HIS A 605 5.54 -4.25 26.51
N ASN A 606 6.00 -5.42 26.97
CA ASN A 606 7.17 -6.10 26.40
C ASN A 606 6.84 -7.14 25.32
N GLY A 607 5.59 -7.23 24.87
CA GLY A 607 5.16 -8.23 23.89
C GLY A 607 5.86 -8.13 22.52
N GLN A 608 6.31 -6.92 22.15
CA GLN A 608 7.10 -6.70 20.93
C GLN A 608 8.61 -6.54 21.20
N GLY A 609 9.04 -6.70 22.45
CA GLY A 609 10.40 -6.44 22.90
C GLY A 609 10.70 -4.94 23.03
N ILE A 610 10.61 -4.44 24.26
CA ILE A 610 11.02 -3.08 24.61
C ILE A 610 12.49 -2.89 24.26
N LYS A 611 12.76 -1.81 23.52
CA LYS A 611 14.11 -1.40 23.13
C LYS A 611 14.32 0.07 23.46
N TYR A 612 15.46 0.42 24.06
CA TYR A 612 15.77 1.79 24.50
C TYR A 612 17.28 2.08 24.45
N TYR A 613 17.63 3.35 24.57
CA TYR A 613 18.95 3.82 24.96
C TYR A 613 18.81 4.87 26.06
N ALA A 614 19.81 4.96 26.94
CA ALA A 614 19.90 6.02 27.93
C ALA A 614 20.70 7.19 27.34
N PHE A 615 20.34 8.43 27.62
CA PHE A 615 21.05 9.61 27.12
C PHE A 615 21.03 10.76 28.12
N ASN A 616 21.80 11.81 27.78
CA ASN A 616 22.02 12.99 28.60
C ASN A 616 22.73 12.64 29.92
N LEU A 617 23.80 11.85 29.79
CA LEU A 617 24.58 11.30 30.90
C LEU A 617 26.05 11.78 30.80
N LEU A 618 26.53 12.50 31.80
CA LEU A 618 27.97 12.81 31.92
C LEU A 618 28.80 11.52 31.97
N GLU A 619 28.25 10.52 32.65
CA GLU A 619 28.83 9.20 32.85
C GLU A 619 29.03 8.43 31.54
N GLU A 620 28.44 8.88 30.43
CA GLU A 620 28.48 8.22 29.13
C GLU A 620 29.15 9.07 28.05
N ILE A 621 29.93 10.11 28.41
CA ILE A 621 30.83 10.77 27.44
C ILE A 621 32.04 9.86 27.22
N ASP A 622 31.96 8.89 26.31
CA ASP A 622 32.96 7.84 26.14
C ASP A 622 33.72 7.90 24.81
N ARG A 623 33.19 8.62 23.81
CA ARG A 623 33.83 8.78 22.50
C ARG A 623 33.81 10.23 21.99
N PRO A 624 34.72 10.58 21.05
CA PRO A 624 34.71 11.89 20.41
C PRO A 624 33.35 12.23 19.78
N GLY A 625 32.91 13.47 19.95
CA GLY A 625 31.61 13.97 19.47
C GLY A 625 30.45 13.84 20.46
N GLU A 626 30.69 13.36 21.68
CA GLU A 626 29.68 13.27 22.74
C GLU A 626 29.75 14.43 23.73
N TRP A 627 28.57 14.88 24.18
CA TRP A 627 28.47 16.02 25.09
C TRP A 627 27.36 15.87 26.14
N TYR A 628 27.51 16.60 27.23
CA TYR A 628 26.53 16.71 28.32
C TYR A 628 26.44 18.16 28.79
N LEU A 629 25.23 18.66 29.06
CA LEU A 629 25.01 19.98 29.63
C LEU A 629 24.41 19.83 31.03
N ASP A 630 25.14 20.30 32.04
CA ASP A 630 24.57 20.52 33.36
C ASP A 630 23.75 21.81 33.33
N ARG A 631 22.45 21.68 33.11
CA ARG A 631 21.52 22.82 33.01
C ARG A 631 21.42 23.63 34.31
N SER A 632 21.77 23.06 35.46
CA SER A 632 21.71 23.78 36.74
C SER A 632 22.86 24.78 36.87
N THR A 633 24.05 24.41 36.40
CA THR A 633 25.26 25.24 36.46
C THR A 633 25.53 26.02 35.17
N GLY A 634 25.02 25.54 34.03
CA GLY A 634 25.33 26.07 32.70
C GLY A 634 26.65 25.56 32.12
N LEU A 635 27.26 24.55 32.73
CA LEU A 635 28.51 23.95 32.26
C LEU A 635 28.24 22.89 31.20
N LEU A 636 28.80 23.12 30.01
CA LEU A 636 28.81 22.17 28.90
C LEU A 636 30.10 21.36 28.94
N TYR A 637 29.98 20.04 28.96
CA TYR A 637 31.07 19.07 28.89
C TYR A 637 31.06 18.39 27.52
N LEU A 638 32.21 18.25 26.88
CA LEU A 638 32.34 17.75 25.52
C LEU A 638 33.61 16.90 25.40
N TYR A 639 33.53 15.73 24.77
CA TYR A 639 34.67 15.06 24.19
C TYR A 639 34.81 15.54 22.74
N PRO A 640 35.77 16.43 22.42
CA PRO A 640 35.84 17.05 21.10
C PRO A 640 36.05 16.02 19.98
N PRO A 641 35.35 16.12 18.84
CA PRO A 641 35.58 15.26 17.69
C PRO A 641 36.92 15.54 16.99
N ALA A 642 37.43 16.76 17.14
CA ALA A 642 38.72 17.22 16.63
C ALA A 642 39.30 18.27 17.61
N ASP A 643 40.44 18.86 17.26
CA ASP A 643 41.06 19.93 18.06
C ASP A 643 40.07 21.09 18.31
N PRO A 644 39.63 21.34 19.57
CA PRO A 644 38.65 22.37 19.86
C PRO A 644 39.15 23.79 19.58
N ALA A 645 40.45 24.02 19.41
CA ALA A 645 40.99 25.32 19.00
C ALA A 645 40.77 25.63 17.50
N ARG A 646 40.47 24.60 16.69
CA ARG A 646 40.28 24.69 15.23
C ARG A 646 38.87 24.34 14.77
N THR A 647 38.04 23.85 15.69
CA THR A 647 36.67 23.40 15.43
C THR A 647 35.69 24.54 15.73
N VAL A 648 34.72 24.77 14.85
CA VAL A 648 33.65 25.75 15.10
C VAL A 648 32.51 25.08 15.84
N PHE A 649 32.29 25.47 17.10
CA PHE A 649 31.16 25.00 17.90
C PHE A 649 30.01 25.99 17.89
N GLU A 650 28.81 25.50 17.64
CA GLU A 650 27.60 26.31 17.47
C GLU A 650 26.42 25.73 18.25
N ILE A 651 25.62 26.61 18.85
CA ILE A 651 24.38 26.26 19.55
C ILE A 651 23.22 27.14 19.07
N PRO A 652 22.03 26.57 18.79
CA PRO A 652 20.84 27.34 18.46
C PRO A 652 20.26 27.99 19.72
N VAL A 653 19.87 29.26 19.64
CA VAL A 653 19.30 30.02 20.79
C VAL A 653 17.86 30.49 20.54
N LEU A 654 17.42 30.57 19.29
CA LEU A 654 16.06 30.98 18.94
C LEU A 654 15.04 29.87 19.24
N ALA A 655 14.24 30.07 20.30
CA ALA A 655 13.22 29.12 20.79
C ALA A 655 11.80 29.32 20.23
N ALA A 656 11.67 30.08 19.14
CA ALA A 656 10.41 30.36 18.45
C ALA A 656 10.60 30.22 16.93
N PRO A 657 9.52 30.14 16.12
CA PRO A 657 9.66 30.08 14.66
C PRO A 657 10.55 31.20 14.13
N MET A 658 11.43 30.91 13.17
CA MET A 658 12.32 31.95 12.62
C MET A 658 11.54 32.98 11.80
N ILE A 659 10.61 32.51 10.96
CA ILE A 659 9.68 33.35 10.21
C ILE A 659 8.25 32.91 10.51
N ARG A 660 7.36 33.86 10.73
CA ARG A 660 5.92 33.62 10.87
C ARG A 660 5.14 34.51 9.91
N MET A 661 4.22 33.92 9.17
CA MET A 661 3.33 34.59 8.22
C MET A 661 1.87 34.33 8.64
N GLU A 662 1.11 35.38 8.94
CA GLU A 662 -0.27 35.28 9.40
C GLU A 662 -1.20 36.09 8.49
N GLY A 663 -2.11 35.42 7.78
CA GLY A 663 -3.06 36.06 6.87
C GLY A 663 -2.39 36.79 5.70
N VAL A 664 -1.21 36.35 5.29
CA VAL A 664 -0.40 36.99 4.25
C VAL A 664 -0.80 36.47 2.87
N SER A 665 -0.85 37.34 1.86
CA SER A 665 -1.08 36.93 0.47
C SER A 665 0.07 37.34 -0.44
N HIS A 666 0.40 36.49 -1.43
CA HIS A 666 1.35 36.81 -2.51
C HIS A 666 2.74 37.29 -2.04
N VAL A 667 3.26 36.68 -0.97
CA VAL A 667 4.64 36.87 -0.52
C VAL A 667 5.51 35.70 -0.96
N ARG A 668 6.73 35.99 -1.43
CA ARG A 668 7.72 34.98 -1.80
C ARG A 668 8.99 35.11 -0.97
N LEU A 669 9.49 33.99 -0.47
CA LEU A 669 10.81 33.84 0.12
C LEU A 669 11.67 33.07 -0.89
N GLU A 670 12.66 33.72 -1.50
CA GLU A 670 13.42 33.16 -2.63
C GLU A 670 14.92 33.07 -2.32
N GLY A 671 15.48 31.86 -2.36
CA GLY A 671 16.94 31.67 -2.28
C GLY A 671 17.57 31.93 -0.92
N LEU A 672 16.79 32.10 0.15
CA LEU A 672 17.29 32.37 1.49
C LEU A 672 17.83 31.10 2.16
N ALA A 673 18.85 31.24 3.00
CA ALA A 673 19.28 30.18 3.90
C ALA A 673 18.75 30.47 5.32
N LEU A 674 18.05 29.51 5.91
CA LEU A 674 17.51 29.53 7.27
C LEU A 674 18.26 28.47 8.07
N ASP A 675 18.85 28.85 9.20
CA ASP A 675 19.85 28.00 9.85
C ASP A 675 19.85 28.12 11.38
N LEU A 676 20.10 27.01 12.06
CA LEU A 676 20.48 26.95 13.47
C LEU A 676 19.40 27.50 14.44
N GLY A 677 18.21 26.89 14.47
CA GLY A 677 17.11 27.26 15.38
C GLY A 677 16.66 26.14 16.33
N ARG A 678 16.03 26.47 17.45
CA ARG A 678 15.48 25.48 18.39
C ARG A 678 14.01 25.11 18.10
N HIS A 679 13.31 25.91 17.31
CA HIS A 679 11.91 25.69 16.91
C HIS A 679 11.82 25.46 15.39
N ASP A 680 10.62 25.44 14.82
CA ASP A 680 10.38 25.39 13.37
C ASP A 680 11.02 26.56 12.59
N ALA A 681 11.39 26.34 11.33
CA ALA A 681 11.97 27.41 10.52
C ALA A 681 10.92 28.43 10.06
N VAL A 682 9.83 27.98 9.42
CA VAL A 682 8.81 28.88 8.85
C VAL A 682 7.40 28.38 9.16
N VAL A 683 6.53 29.28 9.63
CA VAL A 683 5.11 28.99 9.89
C VAL A 683 4.21 29.94 9.10
N LEU A 684 3.31 29.40 8.29
CA LEU A 684 2.29 30.09 7.51
C LEU A 684 0.92 29.72 8.09
N LYS A 685 0.11 30.70 8.45
CA LYS A 685 -1.23 30.50 8.97
C LYS A 685 -2.24 31.32 8.19
N GLY A 686 -3.21 30.65 7.56
CA GLY A 686 -4.27 31.28 6.77
C GLY A 686 -3.72 32.14 5.63
N CYS A 687 -2.60 31.74 5.03
CA CYS A 687 -1.97 32.50 3.94
C CYS A 687 -2.62 32.19 2.59
N THR A 688 -2.30 32.97 1.57
CA THR A 688 -2.80 32.73 0.22
C THR A 688 -1.72 32.97 -0.82
N ARG A 689 -1.43 31.94 -1.64
CA ARG A 689 -0.46 32.01 -2.73
C ARG A 689 0.91 32.55 -2.30
N CYS A 690 1.34 32.18 -1.09
CA CYS A 690 2.69 32.43 -0.60
C CYS A 690 3.63 31.28 -1.02
N LEU A 691 4.89 31.61 -1.26
CA LEU A 691 5.84 30.66 -1.83
C LEU A 691 7.18 30.71 -1.09
N LEU A 692 7.68 29.56 -0.68
CA LEU A 692 9.09 29.36 -0.38
C LEU A 692 9.73 28.70 -1.60
N ALA A 693 10.73 29.35 -2.19
CA ALA A 693 11.38 28.85 -3.40
C ALA A 693 12.91 28.89 -3.29
N ALA A 694 13.57 27.81 -3.69
CA ALA A 694 15.04 27.70 -3.71
C ALA A 694 15.73 27.95 -2.35
N CYS A 695 15.01 27.81 -1.23
CA CYS A 695 15.55 28.06 0.09
C CYS A 695 16.33 26.85 0.62
N THR A 696 17.33 27.10 1.45
CA THR A 696 18.05 26.07 2.22
C THR A 696 17.68 26.20 3.69
N ILE A 697 17.05 25.19 4.27
CA ILE A 697 16.60 25.14 5.65
C ILE A 697 17.33 24.01 6.36
N ARG A 698 18.12 24.31 7.37
CA ARG A 698 18.88 23.27 8.07
C ARG A 698 19.13 23.54 9.55
N ARG A 699 19.47 22.48 10.28
CA ARG A 699 19.88 22.54 11.71
C ARG A 699 18.83 23.18 12.61
N PHE A 700 17.59 22.69 12.49
CA PHE A 700 16.51 23.09 13.38
C PHE A 700 16.13 21.93 14.30
N ALA A 701 16.07 22.16 15.60
CA ALA A 701 15.58 21.16 16.54
C ALA A 701 14.06 20.91 16.40
N GLY A 702 13.33 21.84 15.75
CA GLY A 702 11.95 21.69 15.32
C GLY A 702 11.81 21.14 13.90
N GLY A 703 10.73 21.52 13.23
CA GLY A 703 10.46 21.19 11.83
C GLY A 703 10.92 22.24 10.82
N GLY A 704 10.74 21.96 9.53
CA GLY A 704 11.04 22.90 8.45
C GLY A 704 9.94 23.93 8.24
N VAL A 705 8.91 23.58 7.45
CA VAL A 705 7.86 24.51 7.01
C VAL A 705 6.48 24.02 7.43
N ASN A 706 5.72 24.86 8.13
CA ASN A 706 4.34 24.58 8.53
C ASN A 706 3.39 25.51 7.76
N ILE A 707 2.45 24.93 7.01
CA ILE A 707 1.33 25.60 6.33
C ILE A 707 0.05 25.14 7.00
N ASP A 708 -0.67 26.08 7.61
CA ASP A 708 -1.91 25.83 8.35
C ASP A 708 -3.08 26.69 7.85
N GLY A 709 -4.01 26.05 7.14
CA GLY A 709 -5.12 26.70 6.46
C GLY A 709 -4.64 27.51 5.26
N GLY A 710 -5.50 28.40 4.77
CA GLY A 710 -5.16 29.22 3.60
C GLY A 710 -5.40 28.49 2.28
N THR A 711 -4.86 29.04 1.19
CA THR A 711 -5.03 28.47 -0.16
C THR A 711 -3.82 28.71 -1.07
N GLY A 712 -3.40 27.67 -1.79
CA GLY A 712 -2.39 27.80 -2.85
C GLY A 712 -0.98 28.15 -2.39
N ASP A 713 -0.66 28.00 -1.11
CA ASP A 713 0.70 28.18 -0.59
C ASP A 713 1.59 26.98 -0.96
N GLY A 714 2.89 27.22 -1.18
CA GLY A 714 3.79 26.16 -1.63
C GLY A 714 5.24 26.25 -1.19
N VAL A 715 5.90 25.09 -1.26
CA VAL A 715 7.35 24.92 -1.06
C VAL A 715 7.91 24.32 -2.35
N LEU A 716 8.79 25.05 -3.03
CA LEU A 716 9.32 24.70 -4.34
C LEU A 716 10.85 24.67 -4.34
N GLY A 717 11.43 23.56 -4.75
CA GLY A 717 12.86 23.53 -5.04
C GLY A 717 13.77 23.70 -3.81
N CYS A 718 13.24 23.54 -2.59
CA CYS A 718 13.99 23.81 -1.34
C CYS A 718 14.83 22.60 -0.87
N ASP A 719 15.88 22.88 -0.11
CA ASP A 719 16.69 21.88 0.62
C ASP A 719 16.36 21.93 2.09
N LEU A 720 15.83 20.84 2.63
CA LEU A 720 15.46 20.71 4.05
C LEU A 720 16.28 19.58 4.67
N SER A 721 17.16 19.89 5.60
CA SER A 721 18.01 18.86 6.22
C SER A 721 18.36 19.09 7.68
N LEU A 722 18.75 18.02 8.37
CA LEU A 722 19.15 18.07 9.78
C LEU A 722 18.03 18.66 10.66
N LEU A 723 16.82 18.11 10.53
CA LEU A 723 15.64 18.56 11.26
C LEU A 723 15.33 17.61 12.42
N GLY A 724 15.05 18.17 13.60
CA GLY A 724 14.68 17.41 14.78
C GLY A 724 13.30 16.75 14.65
N ARG A 725 12.39 17.38 13.90
CA ARG A 725 11.03 16.90 13.59
C ARG A 725 10.81 16.79 12.08
N ASN A 726 9.60 17.12 11.62
CA ASN A 726 9.11 16.96 10.26
C ASN A 726 9.76 17.94 9.27
N GLY A 727 9.83 17.53 8.00
CA GLY A 727 10.20 18.44 6.92
C GLY A 727 9.14 19.52 6.73
N THR A 728 7.90 19.09 6.48
CA THR A 728 6.76 19.96 6.24
C THR A 728 5.48 19.46 6.91
N TRP A 729 4.63 20.39 7.30
CA TRP A 729 3.24 20.15 7.71
C TRP A 729 2.35 21.01 6.82
N VAL A 730 1.36 20.41 6.16
CA VAL A 730 0.52 21.08 5.16
C VAL A 730 -0.93 20.74 5.43
N ARG A 731 -1.66 21.68 6.03
CA ARG A 731 -3.10 21.55 6.27
C ARG A 731 -3.86 22.60 5.48
N GLY A 732 -4.88 22.21 4.71
CA GLY A 732 -5.72 23.16 3.99
C GLY A 732 -6.89 22.56 3.22
N GLY A 733 -7.86 23.40 2.88
CA GLY A 733 -9.15 22.97 2.32
C GLY A 733 -10.16 22.54 3.38
N ASP A 734 -11.36 22.17 2.93
CA ASP A 734 -12.46 21.74 3.78
C ASP A 734 -13.09 20.47 3.22
N ARG A 735 -12.96 19.37 3.97
CA ARG A 735 -13.52 18.07 3.58
C ARG A 735 -15.03 18.10 3.48
N LYS A 736 -15.73 18.80 4.38
CA LYS A 736 -17.21 18.81 4.38
C LYS A 736 -17.76 19.33 3.05
N THR A 737 -17.08 20.30 2.45
CA THR A 737 -17.47 20.94 1.19
C THR A 737 -16.62 20.51 -0.01
N LEU A 738 -15.62 19.64 0.21
CA LEU A 738 -14.57 19.30 -0.76
C LEU A 738 -13.88 20.53 -1.38
N THR A 739 -13.84 21.65 -0.65
CA THR A 739 -13.14 22.86 -1.10
C THR A 739 -11.64 22.61 -1.05
N PRO A 740 -10.91 22.75 -2.16
CA PRO A 740 -9.47 22.45 -2.21
C PRO A 740 -8.65 23.52 -1.45
N GLY A 741 -7.63 23.08 -0.72
CA GLY A 741 -6.57 23.96 -0.24
C GLY A 741 -5.58 24.33 -1.34
N GLY A 742 -5.29 23.39 -2.26
CA GLY A 742 -4.42 23.62 -3.42
C GLY A 742 -2.95 23.88 -3.07
N HIS A 743 -2.52 23.49 -1.87
CA HIS A 743 -1.12 23.61 -1.44
C HIS A 743 -0.21 22.61 -2.17
N PHE A 744 1.09 22.91 -2.25
CA PHE A 744 2.03 21.99 -2.88
C PHE A 744 3.42 21.95 -2.23
N VAL A 745 4.05 20.79 -2.32
CA VAL A 745 5.47 20.57 -2.02
C VAL A 745 6.10 19.92 -3.25
N GLU A 746 6.95 20.67 -3.96
CA GLU A 746 7.50 20.22 -5.24
C GLU A 746 9.01 20.44 -5.37
N ASN A 747 9.71 19.51 -6.04
CA ASN A 747 11.13 19.61 -6.38
C ASN A 747 12.03 19.84 -5.14
N CYS A 748 11.58 19.40 -3.96
CA CYS A 748 12.31 19.57 -2.71
C CYS A 748 13.19 18.36 -2.40
N HIS A 749 14.37 18.62 -1.86
CA HIS A 749 15.26 17.62 -1.31
C HIS A 749 15.14 17.64 0.22
N ILE A 750 14.55 16.58 0.79
CA ILE A 750 14.24 16.53 2.22
C ILE A 750 14.92 15.30 2.83
N HIS A 751 15.88 15.50 3.72
CA HIS A 751 16.65 14.39 4.28
C HIS A 751 17.15 14.63 5.71
N ASP A 752 17.49 13.56 6.43
CA ASP A 752 18.00 13.65 7.80
C ASP A 752 17.03 14.43 8.73
N PHE A 753 15.76 14.07 8.68
CA PHE A 753 14.68 14.61 9.50
C PHE A 753 14.22 13.58 10.55
N SER A 754 13.34 13.97 11.47
CA SER A 754 12.95 13.14 12.63
C SER A 754 14.14 12.75 13.51
N ARG A 755 15.19 13.58 13.59
CA ARG A 755 16.41 13.25 14.34
C ARG A 755 16.18 13.13 15.85
N ILE A 756 15.27 13.94 16.38
CA ILE A 756 14.97 14.07 17.81
C ILE A 756 13.67 13.34 18.13
N ASP A 757 12.57 13.72 17.46
CA ASP A 757 11.29 13.03 17.59
C ASP A 757 11.19 12.02 16.43
N ARG A 758 11.34 10.72 16.72
CA ARG A 758 11.66 9.70 15.70
C ARG A 758 10.44 9.18 14.96
N THR A 759 9.24 9.23 15.51
CA THR A 759 8.03 8.75 14.84
C THR A 759 7.00 9.86 14.65
N TYR A 760 6.19 9.73 13.59
CA TYR A 760 5.10 10.67 13.27
C TYR A 760 5.54 12.11 12.98
N THR A 761 6.74 12.29 12.46
CA THR A 761 7.30 13.57 12.03
C THR A 761 7.81 13.48 10.57
N PRO A 762 6.95 13.20 9.58
CA PRO A 762 7.34 12.89 8.20
C PRO A 762 8.00 14.07 7.45
N ALA A 763 8.57 13.82 6.27
CA ALA A 763 9.01 14.88 5.37
C ALA A 763 7.83 15.74 4.88
N VAL A 764 6.66 15.13 4.67
CA VAL A 764 5.42 15.83 4.37
C VAL A 764 4.26 15.18 5.14
N TRP A 765 3.66 15.92 6.07
CA TRP A 765 2.33 15.57 6.59
C TRP A 765 1.29 16.44 5.89
N SER A 766 0.36 15.82 5.15
CA SER A 766 -0.78 16.52 4.54
C SER A 766 -2.10 16.19 5.24
N ASP A 767 -2.90 17.22 5.51
CA ASP A 767 -4.28 17.11 6.01
C ASP A 767 -5.23 18.03 5.21
N GLY A 768 -6.35 17.50 4.72
CA GLY A 768 -7.44 18.30 4.14
C GLY A 768 -7.82 17.88 2.72
N VAL A 769 -7.80 18.81 1.76
CA VAL A 769 -8.29 18.56 0.39
C VAL A 769 -7.33 19.09 -0.67
N ALA A 770 -6.95 18.24 -1.62
CA ALA A 770 -6.23 18.59 -2.84
C ALA A 770 -4.83 19.21 -2.66
N THR A 771 -4.07 18.80 -1.63
CA THR A 771 -2.61 18.99 -1.58
C THR A 771 -1.92 18.16 -2.67
N ARG A 772 -0.89 18.75 -3.30
CA ARG A 772 -0.05 18.10 -4.31
C ARG A 772 1.40 17.94 -3.83
N ILE A 773 1.92 16.71 -3.87
CA ILE A 773 3.29 16.39 -3.45
C ILE A 773 4.01 15.77 -4.65
N ALA A 774 4.95 16.51 -5.26
CA ALA A 774 5.50 16.09 -6.54
C ALA A 774 7.01 16.27 -6.72
N HIS A 775 7.66 15.41 -7.50
CA HIS A 775 9.06 15.58 -7.90
C HIS A 775 10.05 15.75 -6.73
N ASN A 776 9.74 15.24 -5.54
CA ASN A 776 10.62 15.39 -4.37
C ASN A 776 11.62 14.23 -4.29
N LEU A 777 12.78 14.49 -3.69
CA LEU A 777 13.72 13.46 -3.25
C LEU A 777 13.70 13.41 -1.72
N ILE A 778 13.30 12.27 -1.15
CA ILE A 778 13.15 12.12 0.30
C ILE A 778 13.92 10.89 0.79
N HIS A 779 14.82 11.08 1.76
CA HIS A 779 15.62 9.96 2.27
C HIS A 779 16.22 10.16 3.66
N HIS A 780 16.75 9.08 4.23
CA HIS A 780 17.37 9.02 5.57
C HIS A 780 16.42 9.50 6.68
N ASN A 781 15.48 8.63 7.04
CA ASN A 781 14.64 8.88 8.21
C ASN A 781 14.23 7.57 8.93
N PRO A 782 13.95 7.65 10.24
CA PRO A 782 13.56 6.50 11.07
C PRO A 782 12.16 5.94 10.78
N CYS A 783 11.21 6.76 10.32
CA CYS A 783 9.78 6.44 10.24
C CYS A 783 9.17 6.59 8.84
N HIS A 784 7.84 6.63 8.71
CA HIS A 784 7.18 7.04 7.47
C HIS A 784 7.63 8.42 6.99
N ALA A 785 7.67 8.62 5.68
CA ALA A 785 8.20 9.82 5.04
C ALA A 785 7.11 10.77 4.53
N ILE A 786 5.94 10.25 4.16
CA ILE A 786 4.77 11.04 3.80
C ILE A 786 3.56 10.48 4.53
N ARG A 787 2.78 11.36 5.16
CA ARG A 787 1.49 11.01 5.77
C ARG A 787 0.37 11.82 5.12
N LEU A 788 -0.74 11.16 4.80
CA LEU A 788 -1.87 11.75 4.10
C LEU A 788 -3.19 11.51 4.86
N GLU A 789 -3.87 12.59 5.18
CA GLU A 789 -5.19 12.60 5.80
C GLU A 789 -6.13 13.45 4.94
N GLY A 790 -7.21 12.88 4.41
CA GLY A 790 -8.21 13.66 3.64
C GLY A 790 -8.46 13.19 2.21
N ASN A 791 -8.84 14.13 1.33
CA ASN A 791 -9.46 13.85 0.04
C ASN A 791 -8.69 14.49 -1.13
N ASP A 792 -8.77 13.88 -2.31
CA ASP A 792 -8.26 14.42 -3.58
C ASP A 792 -6.74 14.78 -3.58
N HIS A 793 -5.94 14.21 -2.68
CA HIS A 793 -4.48 14.39 -2.68
C HIS A 793 -3.83 13.73 -3.89
N LEU A 794 -2.83 14.40 -4.48
CA LEU A 794 -2.03 13.87 -5.58
C LEU A 794 -0.56 13.75 -5.16
N VAL A 795 -0.05 12.52 -5.17
CA VAL A 795 1.36 12.21 -4.87
C VAL A 795 2.01 11.61 -6.12
N GLU A 796 2.88 12.37 -6.78
CA GLU A 796 3.42 11.99 -8.08
C GLU A 796 4.89 12.28 -8.32
N PHE A 797 5.57 11.43 -9.10
CA PHE A 797 6.98 11.65 -9.48
C PHE A 797 7.95 11.82 -8.31
N ASN A 798 7.61 11.37 -7.10
CA ASN A 798 8.54 11.44 -5.97
C ASN A 798 9.51 10.25 -5.99
N ASP A 799 10.72 10.49 -5.50
CA ASP A 799 11.76 9.48 -5.33
C ASP A 799 12.10 9.35 -3.85
N LEU A 800 11.78 8.19 -3.27
CA LEU A 800 11.97 7.90 -1.86
C LEU A 800 12.95 6.74 -1.70
N HIS A 801 13.94 6.90 -0.82
CA HIS A 801 14.84 5.81 -0.48
C HIS A 801 15.37 5.88 0.94
N SER A 802 15.76 4.74 1.52
CA SER A 802 16.41 4.72 2.85
C SER A 802 15.56 5.39 3.93
N VAL A 803 14.26 5.08 3.90
CA VAL A 803 13.22 5.57 4.82
C VAL A 803 12.64 4.40 5.62
N VAL A 804 11.98 4.68 6.74
CA VAL A 804 11.46 3.66 7.68
C VAL A 804 12.59 2.79 8.24
N ARG A 805 13.72 3.40 8.62
CA ARG A 805 14.95 2.71 9.02
C ARG A 805 14.98 2.26 10.49
N GLU A 806 14.01 2.67 11.31
CA GLU A 806 14.01 2.40 12.75
C GLU A 806 12.69 1.82 13.26
N SER A 807 11.56 2.40 12.84
CA SER A 807 10.24 2.00 13.28
C SER A 807 9.75 0.73 12.60
N ASP A 808 8.77 0.10 13.23
CA ASP A 808 8.02 -1.03 12.68
C ASP A 808 6.56 -0.64 12.46
N ASP A 809 5.82 -1.44 11.70
CA ASP A 809 4.40 -1.23 11.42
C ASP A 809 4.10 0.10 10.69
N GLN A 810 4.92 0.46 9.69
CA GLN A 810 4.84 1.74 8.98
C GLN A 810 5.13 1.62 7.49
N GLY A 811 4.72 2.63 6.71
CA GLY A 811 4.98 2.73 5.28
C GLY A 811 5.86 3.94 4.92
N ALA A 812 6.58 3.94 3.81
CA ALA A 812 7.21 5.19 3.34
C ALA A 812 6.15 6.29 3.07
N MET A 813 5.01 5.88 2.53
CA MET A 813 3.78 6.68 2.48
C MET A 813 2.69 6.00 3.30
N GLU A 814 1.92 6.77 4.05
CA GLU A 814 0.97 6.23 5.02
C GLU A 814 -0.35 7.00 5.13
N ASN A 815 -1.44 6.26 5.29
CA ASN A 815 -2.79 6.73 5.59
C ASN A 815 -3.36 5.93 6.76
N PHE A 816 -4.28 6.51 7.53
CA PHE A 816 -4.80 5.85 8.73
C PHE A 816 -6.33 6.03 8.93
N ALA A 817 -7.02 4.92 9.20
CA ALA A 817 -8.28 4.85 9.95
C ALA A 817 -9.47 5.69 9.43
N ASN A 818 -9.55 6.00 8.14
CA ASN A 818 -10.70 6.70 7.57
C ASN A 818 -11.12 6.18 6.18
N PRO A 819 -12.14 5.32 6.09
CA PRO A 819 -12.63 4.80 4.80
C PRO A 819 -13.31 5.86 3.91
N THR A 820 -13.47 7.11 4.38
CA THR A 820 -14.07 8.22 3.62
C THR A 820 -13.03 9.13 2.94
N TYR A 821 -11.74 8.87 3.15
CA TYR A 821 -10.68 9.44 2.31
C TYR A 821 -10.81 8.86 0.91
N ARG A 822 -11.07 9.71 -0.08
CA ARG A 822 -11.35 9.31 -1.48
C ARG A 822 -10.68 10.27 -2.44
N GLY A 823 -10.43 9.79 -3.65
CA GLY A 823 -9.77 10.56 -4.72
C GLY A 823 -8.26 10.73 -4.53
N VAL A 824 -7.65 10.04 -3.57
CA VAL A 824 -6.19 10.08 -3.35
C VAL A 824 -5.48 9.22 -4.39
N VAL A 825 -4.48 9.80 -5.05
CA VAL A 825 -3.74 9.19 -6.16
C VAL A 825 -2.25 9.14 -5.85
N PHE A 826 -1.66 7.94 -5.97
CA PHE A 826 -0.22 7.69 -5.94
C PHE A 826 0.22 7.27 -7.34
N ARG A 827 0.95 8.13 -8.06
CA ARG A 827 1.41 7.78 -9.41
C ARG A 827 2.84 8.12 -9.73
N TYR A 828 3.50 7.29 -10.53
CA TYR A 828 4.85 7.58 -11.01
C TYR A 828 5.88 7.84 -9.91
N ASN A 829 5.69 7.28 -8.71
CA ASN A 829 6.68 7.39 -7.63
C ASN A 829 7.67 6.23 -7.69
N ARG A 830 8.90 6.46 -7.23
CA ARG A 830 9.95 5.44 -7.09
C ARG A 830 10.29 5.25 -5.61
N PHE A 831 10.27 4.00 -5.18
CA PHE A 831 10.67 3.56 -3.84
C PHE A 831 11.86 2.62 -3.94
N ARG A 832 12.92 2.89 -3.17
CA ARG A 832 14.15 2.10 -3.18
C ARG A 832 14.62 1.82 -1.75
N ASN A 833 14.82 0.56 -1.41
CA ASN A 833 15.38 0.15 -0.11
C ASN A 833 14.61 0.73 1.09
N VAL A 834 13.28 0.56 1.09
CA VAL A 834 12.41 0.96 2.21
C VAL A 834 12.42 -0.11 3.29
N GLY A 835 12.56 0.31 4.55
CA GLY A 835 12.50 -0.56 5.73
C GLY A 835 13.83 -0.72 6.47
N ASN A 836 13.77 -1.27 7.68
CA ASN A 836 14.87 -1.33 8.65
C ASN A 836 15.75 -2.60 8.57
N GLY A 837 15.42 -3.55 7.69
CA GLY A 837 16.29 -4.69 7.39
C GLY A 837 15.99 -6.02 8.10
N GLY A 838 14.90 -6.14 8.88
CA GLY A 838 14.35 -7.46 9.26
C GLY A 838 14.11 -7.74 10.74
N ASP A 839 14.25 -6.77 11.63
CA ASP A 839 14.04 -6.94 13.09
C ASP A 839 12.61 -6.56 13.55
N GLY A 840 11.67 -6.39 12.62
CA GLY A 840 10.28 -6.03 12.92
C GLY A 840 9.41 -7.22 13.36
N VAL A 841 8.52 -6.98 14.32
CA VAL A 841 7.44 -7.92 14.70
C VAL A 841 6.36 -7.94 13.62
N HIS A 842 6.10 -6.78 13.01
CA HIS A 842 5.15 -6.59 11.93
C HIS A 842 5.89 -6.47 10.59
N GLY A 843 5.95 -5.28 10.00
CA GLY A 843 6.68 -5.05 8.75
C GLY A 843 6.73 -3.59 8.33
N GLN A 844 7.41 -3.35 7.22
CA GLN A 844 7.58 -2.05 6.60
C GLN A 844 7.19 -2.13 5.12
N ALA A 845 6.42 -1.15 4.65
CA ALA A 845 5.92 -1.08 3.28
C ALA A 845 6.42 0.17 2.57
N ALA A 846 6.37 0.20 1.23
CA ALA A 846 6.47 1.46 0.49
C ALA A 846 5.21 2.30 0.71
N ILE A 847 4.04 1.69 0.60
CA ILE A 847 2.75 2.34 0.85
C ILE A 847 1.95 1.48 1.85
N ARG A 848 1.48 2.11 2.94
CA ARG A 848 0.67 1.46 3.97
C ARG A 848 -0.70 2.10 4.05
N PHE A 849 -1.73 1.31 3.80
CA PHE A 849 -3.12 1.67 3.99
C PHE A 849 -3.60 1.10 5.31
N ASP A 850 -3.37 1.86 6.39
CA ASP A 850 -3.61 1.37 7.72
C ASP A 850 -5.08 1.53 8.15
N ASP A 851 -5.62 0.47 8.74
CA ASP A 851 -6.99 0.31 9.21
C ASP A 851 -8.08 0.93 8.31
N ALA A 852 -8.75 0.10 7.50
CA ALA A 852 -9.95 0.43 6.74
C ALA A 852 -9.79 1.53 5.65
N ILE A 853 -8.59 2.05 5.41
CA ILE A 853 -8.32 2.97 4.28
C ILE A 853 -8.78 2.35 2.96
N SER A 854 -9.58 3.08 2.21
CA SER A 854 -10.34 2.53 1.09
C SER A 854 -10.39 3.45 -0.13
N GLY A 855 -10.42 2.89 -1.34
CA GLY A 855 -10.54 3.64 -2.61
C GLY A 855 -9.31 4.45 -3.00
N MET A 856 -8.13 4.03 -2.55
CA MET A 856 -6.86 4.61 -2.97
C MET A 856 -6.54 4.14 -4.39
N LEU A 857 -5.98 5.03 -5.21
CA LEU A 857 -5.51 4.70 -6.55
C LEU A 857 -3.98 4.71 -6.61
N VAL A 858 -3.37 3.58 -6.95
CA VAL A 858 -1.91 3.39 -7.03
C VAL A 858 -1.55 2.90 -8.43
N TYR A 859 -0.93 3.75 -9.26
CA TYR A 859 -0.53 3.34 -10.61
C TYR A 859 0.78 3.90 -11.13
N GLY A 860 1.45 3.14 -11.99
CA GLY A 860 2.71 3.61 -12.60
C GLY A 860 3.85 3.80 -11.60
N ASN A 861 3.78 3.24 -10.40
CA ASN A 861 4.85 3.35 -9.40
C ASN A 861 5.88 2.22 -9.57
N ILE A 862 7.08 2.46 -9.06
CA ILE A 862 8.19 1.52 -9.05
C ILE A 862 8.56 1.21 -7.60
N PHE A 863 8.34 -0.03 -7.20
CA PHE A 863 8.70 -0.55 -5.90
C PHE A 863 9.94 -1.43 -6.04
N HIS A 864 11.10 -0.95 -5.58
CA HIS A 864 12.35 -1.70 -5.65
C HIS A 864 12.86 -1.99 -4.24
N ARG A 865 12.95 -3.26 -3.85
CA ARG A 865 13.39 -3.69 -2.49
C ARG A 865 12.66 -2.94 -1.37
N SER A 866 11.35 -2.80 -1.52
CA SER A 866 10.52 -1.93 -0.66
C SER A 866 9.44 -2.70 0.09
N ALA A 867 9.75 -3.94 0.48
CA ALA A 867 8.90 -4.82 1.28
C ALA A 867 9.76 -5.52 2.34
N ASN A 868 9.47 -5.30 3.62
CA ASN A 868 10.23 -5.86 4.74
C ASN A 868 9.32 -6.38 5.86
N GLY A 869 9.85 -7.26 6.70
CA GLY A 869 9.07 -7.98 7.72
C GLY A 869 7.93 -8.80 7.08
N ASN A 870 6.72 -8.62 7.58
CA ASN A 870 5.49 -9.30 7.13
C ASN A 870 4.68 -8.50 6.11
N PHE A 871 5.14 -7.32 5.69
CA PHE A 871 4.42 -6.45 4.75
C PHE A 871 4.90 -6.62 3.32
N GLY A 872 3.98 -6.40 2.38
CA GLY A 872 4.28 -6.21 0.98
C GLY A 872 4.74 -4.80 0.70
N ALA A 873 5.18 -4.56 -0.54
CA ALA A 873 5.47 -3.21 -0.98
C ALA A 873 4.27 -2.29 -0.83
N VAL A 874 3.06 -2.84 -1.04
CA VAL A 874 1.82 -2.21 -0.60
C VAL A 874 1.18 -3.07 0.49
N GLN A 875 0.88 -2.47 1.64
CA GLN A 875 0.13 -3.11 2.71
C GLN A 875 -1.30 -2.55 2.76
N ILE A 876 -2.28 -3.45 2.91
CA ILE A 876 -3.69 -3.13 3.12
C ILE A 876 -4.13 -3.75 4.46
N ASN A 877 -4.29 -2.93 5.48
CA ASN A 877 -4.86 -3.36 6.73
C ASN A 877 -6.37 -3.11 6.73
N SER A 878 -7.13 -4.15 6.38
CA SER A 878 -8.60 -4.19 6.49
C SER A 878 -9.38 -3.27 5.53
N GLY A 879 -8.72 -2.49 4.68
CA GLY A 879 -9.33 -1.62 3.65
C GLY A 879 -10.03 -2.34 2.48
N ARG A 880 -10.79 -1.57 1.67
CA ARG A 880 -11.46 -2.05 0.44
C ARG A 880 -11.35 -1.05 -0.71
N GLU A 881 -11.65 -1.48 -1.93
CA GLU A 881 -11.68 -0.66 -3.15
C GLU A 881 -10.34 -0.01 -3.51
N ASN A 882 -9.24 -0.39 -2.86
CA ASN A 882 -7.93 0.09 -3.24
C ASN A 882 -7.51 -0.59 -4.56
N LEU A 883 -7.07 0.22 -5.54
CA LEU A 883 -6.66 -0.23 -6.86
C LEU A 883 -5.15 -0.02 -7.05
N MET A 884 -4.43 -1.13 -7.21
CA MET A 884 -3.03 -1.15 -7.61
C MET A 884 -2.94 -1.61 -9.06
N GLU A 885 -2.70 -0.68 -9.99
CA GLU A 885 -2.70 -0.97 -11.42
C GLU A 885 -1.46 -0.45 -12.17
N ASN A 886 -0.89 -1.21 -13.10
CA ASN A 886 0.22 -0.73 -13.94
C ASN A 886 1.47 -0.30 -13.15
N ASN A 887 1.84 -1.01 -12.08
CA ASN A 887 3.05 -0.75 -11.28
C ASN A 887 4.13 -1.80 -11.58
N VAL A 888 5.38 -1.48 -11.24
CA VAL A 888 6.52 -2.40 -11.22
C VAL A 888 6.87 -2.74 -9.77
N PHE A 889 6.92 -4.03 -9.45
CA PHE A 889 7.41 -4.58 -8.20
C PHE A 889 8.68 -5.39 -8.48
N ALA A 890 9.83 -4.87 -8.07
CA ALA A 890 11.14 -5.43 -8.34
C ALA A 890 11.87 -5.79 -7.03
N ASP A 891 12.38 -7.01 -6.93
CA ASP A 891 13.14 -7.49 -5.75
C ASP A 891 12.38 -7.34 -4.41
N CYS A 892 11.06 -7.31 -4.43
CA CYS A 892 10.24 -7.22 -3.23
C CYS A 892 10.00 -8.61 -2.64
N LYS A 893 10.07 -8.75 -1.30
CA LYS A 893 9.72 -10.00 -0.61
C LYS A 893 8.31 -10.49 -0.93
N GLN A 894 7.38 -9.55 -1.09
CA GLN A 894 6.03 -9.79 -1.57
C GLN A 894 5.45 -8.49 -2.15
N GLY A 895 4.55 -8.61 -3.13
CA GLY A 895 3.97 -7.47 -3.84
C GLY A 895 3.01 -6.68 -2.96
N VAL A 896 1.85 -7.28 -2.69
CA VAL A 896 0.78 -6.72 -1.86
C VAL A 896 0.52 -7.63 -0.66
N SER A 897 0.18 -7.07 0.49
CA SER A 897 -0.17 -7.87 1.68
C SER A 897 -1.45 -7.40 2.36
N GLY A 898 -2.19 -8.32 2.95
CA GLY A 898 -3.38 -8.04 3.73
C GLY A 898 -4.66 -8.16 2.91
N GLY A 899 -5.57 -7.21 3.05
CA GLY A 899 -6.88 -7.22 2.40
C GLY A 899 -8.00 -6.81 3.35
N TRP A 900 -9.25 -6.95 2.90
CA TRP A 900 -10.42 -6.54 3.68
C TRP A 900 -10.69 -7.50 4.86
N ASN A 901 -11.09 -6.93 5.99
CA ASN A 901 -11.48 -7.69 7.18
C ASN A 901 -12.57 -6.95 7.97
N ALA A 902 -13.81 -7.45 7.93
CA ALA A 902 -14.94 -6.88 8.68
C ALA A 902 -14.74 -6.88 10.21
N GLY A 903 -13.85 -7.74 10.73
CA GLY A 903 -13.57 -7.86 12.17
C GLY A 903 -12.72 -6.72 12.74
N ASN A 904 -12.19 -5.84 11.89
CA ASN A 904 -11.39 -4.69 12.31
C ASN A 904 -12.21 -3.69 13.15
N ASN A 905 -11.58 -3.07 14.15
CA ASN A 905 -12.27 -2.17 15.06
C ASN A 905 -12.71 -0.85 14.41
N VAL A 906 -12.00 -0.35 13.39
CA VAL A 906 -12.44 0.83 12.63
C VAL A 906 -13.74 0.53 11.90
N TRP A 907 -13.89 -0.65 11.28
CA TRP A 907 -15.16 -1.04 10.67
C TRP A 907 -16.30 -1.17 11.69
N LYS A 908 -16.05 -1.77 12.85
CA LYS A 908 -17.08 -1.86 13.92
C LYS A 908 -17.55 -0.48 14.38
N THR A 909 -16.61 0.44 14.63
CA THR A 909 -16.90 1.83 14.98
C THR A 909 -17.63 2.56 13.86
N PHE A 910 -17.23 2.29 12.61
CA PHE A 910 -17.84 2.89 11.43
C PHE A 910 -19.29 2.43 11.25
N GLU A 911 -19.57 1.14 11.45
CA GLU A 911 -20.90 0.54 11.36
C GLU A 911 -21.83 0.98 12.50
N ALA A 912 -21.27 1.28 13.68
CA ALA A 912 -22.01 1.81 14.82
C ALA A 912 -22.53 3.25 14.63
N GLY A 913 -22.19 3.93 13.52
CA GLY A 913 -22.80 5.21 13.15
C GLY A 913 -22.15 6.46 13.76
N THR A 914 -20.88 6.38 14.16
CA THR A 914 -20.14 7.51 14.76
C THR A 914 -19.51 8.47 13.73
N ASN A 915 -19.66 8.19 12.44
CA ASN A 915 -19.03 8.97 11.37
C ASN A 915 -19.79 10.25 11.02
N PRO A 916 -19.10 11.29 10.51
CA PRO A 916 -19.76 12.51 10.04
C PRO A 916 -20.77 12.22 8.93
N ALA A 917 -22.00 12.76 8.98
CA ALA A 917 -23.02 12.47 7.96
C ALA A 917 -22.68 13.00 6.54
N PHE A 918 -21.73 13.95 6.42
CA PHE A 918 -21.46 14.65 5.16
C PHE A 918 -20.93 13.73 4.04
N PHE A 919 -20.29 12.59 4.34
CA PHE A 919 -19.74 11.72 3.31
C PHE A 919 -20.81 10.98 2.49
N MET A 920 -22.07 11.01 2.94
CA MET A 920 -23.23 10.48 2.19
C MET A 920 -24.07 11.58 1.54
N SER A 921 -23.57 12.82 1.50
CA SER A 921 -24.24 13.92 0.79
C SER A 921 -24.19 13.72 -0.72
N ASP A 922 -25.10 14.37 -1.46
CA ASP A 922 -25.12 14.36 -2.93
C ASP A 922 -23.78 14.80 -3.53
N LEU A 923 -23.12 15.77 -2.91
CA LEU A 923 -21.78 16.22 -3.31
C LEU A 923 -20.77 15.06 -3.28
N TYR A 924 -20.73 14.34 -2.15
CA TYR A 924 -19.80 13.23 -1.96
C TYR A 924 -20.14 12.04 -2.85
N LEU A 925 -21.41 11.67 -2.97
CA LEU A 925 -21.83 10.54 -3.81
C LEU A 925 -21.67 10.84 -5.30
N SER A 926 -21.80 12.11 -5.71
CA SER A 926 -21.48 12.54 -7.08
C SER A 926 -19.97 12.46 -7.36
N ARG A 927 -19.12 12.88 -6.41
CA ARG A 927 -17.66 12.85 -6.56
C ARG A 927 -17.07 11.44 -6.41
N TYR A 928 -17.61 10.65 -5.49
CA TYR A 928 -17.15 9.31 -5.12
C TYR A 928 -18.32 8.31 -5.05
N PRO A 929 -18.84 7.85 -6.19
CA PRO A 929 -20.01 6.98 -6.25
C PRO A 929 -19.88 5.68 -5.44
N ASP A 930 -18.67 5.13 -5.34
CA ASP A 930 -18.38 3.88 -4.61
C ASP A 930 -18.68 3.98 -3.11
N LEU A 931 -18.78 5.20 -2.54
CA LEU A 931 -19.20 5.39 -1.16
C LEU A 931 -20.60 4.85 -0.88
N ALA A 932 -21.49 4.80 -1.89
CA ALA A 932 -22.82 4.23 -1.76
C ALA A 932 -22.78 2.74 -1.35
N ALA A 933 -21.77 2.01 -1.83
CA ALA A 933 -21.58 0.58 -1.57
C ALA A 933 -20.62 0.30 -0.40
N LEU A 934 -20.17 1.32 0.33
CA LEU A 934 -19.11 1.20 1.35
C LEU A 934 -19.43 0.20 2.48
N LYS A 935 -20.72 0.00 2.77
CA LYS A 935 -21.19 -0.96 3.80
C LYS A 935 -21.49 -2.36 3.26
N GLU A 936 -21.50 -2.55 1.94
CA GLU A 936 -21.77 -3.85 1.33
C GLU A 936 -20.64 -4.84 1.64
N LYS A 937 -20.97 -6.13 1.82
CA LYS A 937 -19.99 -7.17 2.19
C LYS A 937 -20.02 -8.32 1.16
N PRO A 938 -18.87 -8.93 0.84
CA PRO A 938 -17.53 -8.56 1.30
C PRO A 938 -16.94 -7.34 0.57
N GLY A 939 -16.01 -6.63 1.19
CA GLY A 939 -15.17 -5.64 0.51
C GLY A 939 -14.10 -6.31 -0.36
N VAL A 940 -13.70 -5.70 -1.48
CA VAL A 940 -12.71 -6.24 -2.44
C VAL A 940 -11.67 -5.18 -2.77
N ASN A 941 -10.40 -5.56 -2.92
CA ASN A 941 -9.33 -4.71 -3.47
C ASN A 941 -8.83 -5.28 -4.80
N PHE A 942 -8.20 -4.45 -5.62
CA PHE A 942 -7.91 -4.77 -7.03
C PHE A 942 -6.42 -4.65 -7.33
N ILE A 943 -5.82 -5.70 -7.86
CA ILE A 943 -4.41 -5.75 -8.27
C ILE A 943 -4.38 -6.13 -9.75
N ARG A 944 -4.14 -5.16 -10.63
CA ARG A 944 -4.33 -5.32 -12.08
C ARG A 944 -3.13 -4.90 -12.90
N ARG A 945 -2.81 -5.57 -14.01
CA ARG A 945 -1.82 -5.09 -15.00
C ARG A 945 -0.43 -4.72 -14.40
N ASN A 946 -0.01 -5.33 -13.31
CA ASN A 946 1.29 -5.04 -12.68
C ASN A 946 2.39 -5.99 -13.17
N LEU A 947 3.63 -5.52 -13.17
CA LEU A 947 4.83 -6.33 -13.42
C LEU A 947 5.49 -6.68 -12.08
N PHE A 948 5.67 -7.98 -11.84
CA PHE A 948 6.41 -8.51 -10.70
C PHE A 948 7.68 -9.17 -11.22
N TRP A 949 8.84 -8.57 -10.96
CA TRP A 949 10.13 -9.08 -11.41
C TRP A 949 10.98 -9.46 -10.20
N ASN A 950 11.36 -10.73 -10.12
CA ASN A 950 12.17 -11.25 -9.00
C ASN A 950 11.54 -10.90 -7.62
N CYS A 951 10.21 -10.85 -7.61
CA CYS A 951 9.39 -10.57 -6.45
C CYS A 951 8.90 -11.91 -5.88
N GLY A 952 8.72 -12.00 -4.57
CA GLY A 952 7.94 -13.09 -3.98
C GLY A 952 6.46 -12.99 -4.37
N PRO A 953 5.54 -13.62 -3.61
CA PRO A 953 4.13 -13.70 -4.02
C PRO A 953 3.52 -12.35 -4.38
N VAL A 954 2.74 -12.31 -5.47
CA VAL A 954 1.96 -11.13 -5.90
C VAL A 954 1.13 -10.55 -4.76
N ALA A 955 0.48 -11.44 -3.99
CA ALA A 955 -0.32 -11.07 -2.84
C ALA A 955 -0.28 -12.11 -1.71
N THR A 956 -0.20 -11.65 -0.47
CA THR A 956 -0.30 -12.48 0.76
C THR A 956 -1.43 -11.97 1.68
N GLY A 957 -1.91 -12.81 2.60
CA GLY A 957 -3.04 -12.46 3.48
C GLY A 957 -4.38 -13.02 3.01
N ASN A 958 -5.48 -12.29 3.26
CA ASN A 958 -6.84 -12.75 2.94
C ASN A 958 -7.15 -12.60 1.44
N ARG A 959 -6.64 -13.53 0.64
CA ARG A 959 -6.77 -13.54 -0.83
C ARG A 959 -8.21 -13.64 -1.34
N ALA A 960 -9.16 -14.08 -0.50
CA ALA A 960 -10.58 -14.17 -0.89
C ALA A 960 -11.21 -12.80 -1.22
N HIS A 961 -10.56 -11.70 -0.84
CA HIS A 961 -11.02 -10.32 -1.05
C HIS A 961 -10.09 -9.51 -1.95
N LEU A 962 -9.27 -10.20 -2.77
CA LEU A 962 -8.37 -9.59 -3.73
C LEU A 962 -8.75 -10.06 -5.14
N GLU A 963 -9.08 -9.13 -6.03
CA GLU A 963 -9.21 -9.40 -7.45
C GLU A 963 -7.85 -9.24 -8.13
N LEU A 964 -7.40 -10.30 -8.81
CA LEU A 964 -6.20 -10.31 -9.62
C LEU A 964 -6.59 -10.32 -11.09
N PHE A 965 -6.08 -9.39 -11.89
CA PHE A 965 -6.38 -9.31 -13.32
C PHE A 965 -5.15 -8.93 -14.14
N GLU A 966 -4.71 -9.80 -15.05
CA GLU A 966 -3.65 -9.51 -16.02
C GLU A 966 -2.32 -9.01 -15.41
N ASN A 967 -1.90 -9.55 -14.26
CA ASN A 967 -0.56 -9.31 -13.71
C ASN A 967 0.47 -10.24 -14.37
N ALA A 968 1.68 -9.76 -14.62
CA ALA A 968 2.77 -10.59 -15.13
C ALA A 968 3.84 -10.82 -14.06
N GLU A 969 4.18 -12.08 -13.84
CA GLU A 969 5.25 -12.51 -12.96
C GLU A 969 6.46 -12.98 -13.80
N TYR A 970 7.63 -12.43 -13.47
CA TYR A 970 8.92 -12.75 -14.06
C TYR A 970 9.84 -13.31 -12.96
N ALA A 971 10.26 -14.56 -13.12
CA ALA A 971 11.16 -15.22 -12.20
C ALA A 971 12.60 -14.70 -12.30
N ALA A 972 13.47 -15.11 -11.38
CA ALA A 972 14.89 -14.80 -11.45
C ALA A 972 15.49 -15.32 -12.77
N GLY A 973 16.14 -14.43 -13.52
CA GLY A 973 16.74 -14.75 -14.82
C GLY A 973 15.84 -14.51 -16.03
N GLU A 974 14.53 -14.27 -15.84
CA GLU A 974 13.65 -13.84 -16.93
C GLU A 974 13.78 -12.33 -17.17
N ASP A 975 13.80 -11.93 -18.45
CA ASP A 975 13.95 -10.53 -18.85
C ASP A 975 12.59 -9.92 -19.24
N PRO A 976 12.05 -8.98 -18.45
CA PRO A 976 10.86 -8.22 -18.82
C PRO A 976 11.14 -7.12 -19.86
N GLY A 977 12.41 -6.83 -20.15
CA GLY A 977 12.87 -5.80 -21.08
C GLY A 977 13.17 -4.45 -20.41
N PHE A 978 13.71 -4.47 -19.19
CA PHE A 978 14.13 -3.25 -18.49
C PHE A 978 15.44 -2.70 -19.07
N ALA A 979 15.56 -1.37 -19.19
CA ALA A 979 16.75 -0.71 -19.72
C ALA A 979 18.00 -0.90 -18.85
N GLY A 980 17.86 -1.01 -17.53
CA GLY A 980 18.99 -1.13 -16.62
C GLY A 980 18.64 -1.55 -15.20
N ALA A 981 17.92 -2.67 -15.03
CA ALA A 981 17.41 -3.12 -13.73
C ALA A 981 18.48 -3.23 -12.64
N ALA A 982 19.70 -3.70 -12.98
CA ALA A 982 20.83 -3.79 -12.04
C ALA A 982 21.28 -2.44 -11.47
N LYS A 983 20.99 -1.33 -12.18
CA LYS A 983 21.26 0.05 -11.74
C LYS A 983 20.01 0.73 -11.16
N GLY A 984 18.90 0.00 -11.02
CA GLY A 984 17.61 0.53 -10.58
C GLY A 984 16.84 1.31 -11.66
N ASP A 985 17.20 1.13 -12.94
CA ASP A 985 16.46 1.68 -14.08
C ASP A 985 15.47 0.64 -14.63
N PHE A 986 14.19 0.89 -14.34
CA PHE A 986 13.07 0.02 -14.71
C PHE A 986 12.27 0.56 -15.91
N ALA A 987 12.85 1.45 -16.71
CA ALA A 987 12.24 1.87 -17.97
C ALA A 987 12.15 0.66 -18.92
N LEU A 988 11.04 0.51 -19.64
CA LEU A 988 10.89 -0.56 -20.64
C LEU A 988 11.44 -0.11 -21.99
N THR A 989 12.26 -0.94 -22.62
CA THR A 989 12.78 -0.68 -23.96
C THR A 989 11.70 -0.89 -25.03
N PRO A 990 11.82 -0.27 -26.22
CA PRO A 990 10.96 -0.60 -27.34
C PRO A 990 11.01 -2.10 -27.65
N GLY A 991 9.85 -2.75 -27.71
CA GLY A 991 9.76 -4.21 -27.94
C GLY A 991 9.99 -5.08 -26.71
N ALA A 992 10.08 -4.50 -25.51
CA ALA A 992 10.22 -5.24 -24.26
C ALA A 992 9.20 -6.40 -24.13
N PRO A 993 9.63 -7.62 -23.73
CA PRO A 993 8.74 -8.77 -23.58
C PRO A 993 7.50 -8.53 -22.71
N ALA A 994 7.61 -7.67 -21.69
CA ALA A 994 6.47 -7.26 -20.86
C ALA A 994 5.32 -6.64 -21.64
N LEU A 995 5.61 -5.84 -22.68
CA LEU A 995 4.60 -5.15 -23.49
C LEU A 995 3.79 -6.12 -24.36
N ALA A 996 4.39 -7.25 -24.74
CA ALA A 996 3.72 -8.34 -25.45
C ALA A 996 2.85 -9.19 -24.52
N ARG A 997 3.26 -9.37 -23.26
CA ARG A 997 2.60 -10.26 -22.30
C ARG A 997 1.32 -9.68 -21.70
N ILE A 998 1.34 -8.40 -21.30
CA ILE A 998 0.21 -7.72 -20.68
C ILE A 998 0.04 -6.32 -21.26
N GLY A 999 -1.16 -5.74 -21.08
CA GLY A 999 -1.44 -4.36 -21.45
C GLY A 999 -0.75 -3.33 -20.56
N PHE A 1000 0.57 -3.30 -20.51
CA PHE A 1000 1.32 -2.36 -19.65
C PHE A 1000 1.58 -1.02 -20.36
N ARG A 1001 1.36 0.09 -19.65
CA ARG A 1001 1.79 1.43 -20.04
C ARG A 1001 3.18 1.71 -19.46
N PRO A 1002 4.21 1.98 -20.28
CA PRO A 1002 5.54 2.34 -19.79
C PRO A 1002 5.50 3.49 -18.78
N ILE A 1003 6.29 3.35 -17.72
CA ILE A 1003 6.43 4.38 -16.67
C ILE A 1003 7.46 5.41 -17.14
N PRO A 1004 7.20 6.73 -16.99
CA PRO A 1004 8.15 7.81 -17.31
C PRO A 1004 9.26 7.95 -16.26
N VAL A 1005 10.18 6.98 -16.23
CA VAL A 1005 11.23 6.86 -15.19
C VAL A 1005 12.13 8.08 -15.11
N ASP A 1006 12.40 8.73 -16.25
CA ASP A 1006 13.25 9.91 -16.41
C ASP A 1006 12.63 11.20 -15.83
N GLU A 1007 11.33 11.21 -15.60
CA GLU A 1007 10.63 12.34 -14.96
C GLU A 1007 10.51 12.19 -13.44
N ILE A 1008 10.87 11.03 -12.87
CA ILE A 1008 10.75 10.76 -11.44
C ILE A 1008 11.91 11.39 -10.66
N GLY A 1009 11.58 12.14 -9.61
CA GLY A 1009 12.51 12.81 -8.73
C GLY A 1009 12.68 14.29 -9.08
N LEU A 1010 13.80 14.84 -8.60
CA LEU A 1010 14.14 16.25 -8.78
C LEU A 1010 14.43 16.60 -10.24
N TYR A 1011 14.21 17.86 -10.60
CA TYR A 1011 14.54 18.40 -11.91
C TYR A 1011 15.30 19.73 -11.79
N ASP A 1012 16.11 20.03 -12.81
CA ASP A 1012 16.83 21.31 -12.93
C ASP A 1012 15.83 22.45 -13.15
N ASP A 1013 15.90 23.47 -12.29
CA ASP A 1013 15.04 24.66 -12.33
C ASP A 1013 15.72 25.86 -11.67
N ALA A 1014 15.35 27.07 -12.10
CA ALA A 1014 15.86 28.30 -11.52
C ALA A 1014 15.56 28.41 -10.01
N TYR A 1015 14.43 27.86 -9.57
CA TYR A 1015 13.99 27.79 -8.18
C TYR A 1015 14.47 26.55 -7.43
N ARG A 1016 15.38 25.75 -7.98
CA ARG A 1016 16.08 24.71 -7.22
C ARG A 1016 17.22 25.32 -6.38
N ALA A 1017 17.28 24.97 -5.10
CA ALA A 1017 18.28 25.46 -4.15
C ALA A 1017 19.69 24.99 -4.56
N THR A 1018 19.85 23.71 -4.85
CA THR A 1018 21.11 23.08 -5.27
C THR A 1018 20.90 22.12 -6.45
N TRP A 1019 21.87 22.11 -7.39
CA TRP A 1019 21.86 21.22 -8.55
C TRP A 1019 23.30 20.99 -9.08
N PRO A 1020 23.65 19.78 -9.55
CA PRO A 1020 22.91 18.53 -9.42
C PRO A 1020 22.88 18.05 -7.96
N VAL A 1021 21.89 17.23 -7.62
CA VAL A 1021 21.76 16.63 -6.28
C VAL A 1021 22.24 15.18 -6.31
N ALA A 1022 23.06 14.82 -5.34
CA ALA A 1022 23.47 13.44 -5.10
C ALA A 1022 22.93 12.97 -3.76
N SER A 1023 22.48 11.71 -3.71
CA SER A 1023 22.11 11.03 -2.48
C SER A 1023 22.75 9.65 -2.43
N LYS A 1024 23.03 9.18 -1.21
CA LYS A 1024 23.51 7.82 -0.95
C LYS A 1024 22.32 6.95 -0.56
N ILE A 1025 22.20 5.79 -1.18
CA ILE A 1025 21.20 4.80 -0.80
C ILE A 1025 21.82 3.89 0.26
N GLU A 1026 21.15 3.78 1.41
CA GLU A 1026 21.41 2.71 2.38
C GLU A 1026 20.78 1.39 1.92
N ASP A 1027 21.55 0.31 2.02
CA ASP A 1027 21.06 -1.02 1.67
C ASP A 1027 20.09 -1.58 2.71
N VAL A 1028 19.16 -2.39 2.21
CA VAL A 1028 18.38 -3.35 2.99
C VAL A 1028 18.91 -4.75 2.67
N PRO A 1029 18.99 -5.67 3.65
CA PRO A 1029 19.35 -7.04 3.38
C PRO A 1029 18.44 -7.67 2.32
N ASP A 1030 19.02 -8.47 1.43
CA ASP A 1030 18.25 -9.23 0.46
C ASP A 1030 17.43 -10.31 1.19
N TRP A 1031 16.11 -10.23 1.10
CA TRP A 1031 15.19 -11.16 1.74
C TRP A 1031 15.41 -12.62 1.30
N ARG A 1032 16.02 -12.86 0.14
CA ARG A 1032 16.37 -14.20 -0.36
C ARG A 1032 17.62 -14.78 0.31
N SER A 1033 18.48 -13.91 0.84
CA SER A 1033 19.70 -14.30 1.55
C SER A 1033 19.45 -14.59 3.03
N GLN A 1034 18.30 -14.17 3.58
CA GLN A 1034 17.91 -14.44 4.95
C GLN A 1034 17.46 -15.91 5.07
N ALA A 1035 18.28 -16.76 5.71
CA ALA A 1035 17.90 -18.13 6.04
C ALA A 1035 16.56 -18.12 6.80
N ALA A 1036 15.66 -19.05 6.47
CA ALA A 1036 14.37 -19.19 7.13
C ALA A 1036 14.54 -19.08 8.65
N PRO A 1037 13.77 -18.22 9.35
CA PRO A 1037 13.92 -18.07 10.79
C PRO A 1037 13.78 -19.44 11.44
N ARG A 1038 14.83 -19.90 12.12
CA ARG A 1038 14.73 -21.06 13.01
C ARG A 1038 13.62 -20.71 14.00
N ARG A 1039 12.47 -21.42 13.91
CA ARG A 1039 11.41 -21.32 14.92
C ARG A 1039 12.08 -21.42 16.29
N ARG A 1040 12.04 -20.33 17.06
CA ARG A 1040 12.43 -20.30 18.46
C ARG A 1040 11.18 -20.19 19.30
#